data_AF-B7G585-F1
#
_entry.id   AF-B7G585-F1
#
_cell.length_a   1.000
_cell.length_b   1.000
_cell.length_c   1.000
_cell.angle_alpha   90.00
_cell.angle_beta   90.00
_cell.angle_gamma   90.00
#
_symmetry.space_group_name_H-M   'P 1'
#
loop_
_entity.id
_entity.type
_entity.pdbx_description
1 polymer ?
#
loop_
_entity_poly.entity_id
_entity_poly.type
_entity_poly.pdbx_seq_one_letter_code
_entity_poly.pdbx_strand_id
1 'polypeptide(L)'
;MKFSSAAATTVGLLLSGHAPMIFSFVTPPSRFASGHQASGSERSIISHSTESSSSLTSHNTNDSRSISSKMQFPLFMTATYSEAGKKKTSTISTTGSNSMVSEQEDSKHGIVPFGGSAAHVKTPDKQILGGKGLGLQEMSYVGIDVPPGFTLTTPLCQVFQENGDLPEEMWRQVEAAIQRVEQDMDRKFGDPSYPLLFSCRSGAAISMPGMMDTVLNVGLNKETVEGLAKATGNKRFAYDSFRRLLDMFGDVVLGIPHESFEDKLKGLKAKVGVQDDIDLTAEHLKELCDLYEKVYDEHGKEFPHNPMDQLKACIKAVFGSWNSGRAIKYREVQGITSLLGTACNIQTMVFGNLGPTSGTGVAFSRDPGTGKAVLNGEYLVNAQGEDVVAGIRTPEPISTMEKGFPKAYEQFIRNVHTLEQHFKDMQDVEFTVENERLWMLQCRSGKRTGQAALKIACDLVDEGICTPEEALLKVEPDHVKQVLHPTFSAEALESAVYKENVVAVGLAGGPGAAVGKVVFSTETAEEMTKEGVILVRETTSPEDVGGMWASRGIVTCRGGVTSHAAVVARGWGKPCVVGCDDIDVDMKTKTMTIKETGEEFKEGDVISINGSTGEIVRVAIETTVPALEGEFGKLLGWADEVPDVCRVMANADSGADAQKARDLGAQGIGLCRTEHMFFSPSRLPVVRRWILRDEGLEQVQEFQREDFREIMHVMDGKPVTIRLLDPPLHEFLPHSSEINEKLSKQLGYDDSQALASDIEAMHEENPMLGLRGCRLGIVREGLTAMQTEAIIHAAADLIEKNNDAKPYPRIMVPLIGSVAEFKNQALLIKRTAERVKKERGIDVPYEIGTMIEVPRAALVSDQIAGVTDPEDGKRLCEFFSYGTNDLTQMTLGISRDDAGAFLQVYKDLGIMEEDPFKSIDTEGVGFLLHLSAAKGRMVNPELSLSICGEHGGDAASIKFFDKVGLDYVSCSPFRVPVARLAAGQASVKRRKDEIEPMSRKDRVVKTSPMA
;
A
#
# COMPACT_ATOMS: atom_id res chain seq x y z
N MET A 1 -8.80 57.84 55.69
CA MET A 1 -9.19 59.15 55.10
C MET A 1 -8.88 59.07 53.61
N LYS A 2 -9.87 59.26 52.74
CA LYS A 2 -10.19 60.51 52.02
C LYS A 2 -9.07 60.99 51.08
N PHE A 3 -9.22 60.79 49.76
CA PHE A 3 -9.69 61.77 48.73
C PHE A 3 -8.55 62.73 48.28
N SER A 4 -8.33 63.11 46.99
CA SER A 4 -8.93 62.70 45.70
C SER A 4 -8.38 63.50 44.49
N SER A 5 -8.89 63.18 43.27
CA SER A 5 -9.26 64.11 42.16
C SER A 5 -8.15 64.62 41.23
N ALA A 6 -8.39 65.00 39.96
CA ALA A 6 -9.61 65.10 39.10
C ALA A 6 -9.18 64.95 37.61
N ALA A 7 -9.98 64.94 36.51
CA ALA A 7 -11.42 64.91 36.13
C ALA A 7 -11.46 64.44 34.62
N ALA A 8 -12.51 64.31 33.80
CA ALA A 8 -14.00 64.29 33.80
C ALA A 8 -14.42 63.53 32.49
N THR A 9 -15.58 62.91 32.24
CA THR A 9 -16.97 62.89 32.78
C THR A 9 -17.99 63.74 32.00
N THR A 10 -18.70 63.15 31.02
CA THR A 10 -19.99 63.62 30.42
C THR A 10 -20.72 62.44 29.71
N VAL A 11 -22.05 62.40 29.56
CA VAL A 11 -23.10 62.11 30.57
C VAL A 11 -24.49 61.90 29.90
N GLY A 12 -25.31 60.97 30.42
CA GLY A 12 -26.79 60.93 30.25
C GLY A 12 -27.38 59.73 29.46
N LEU A 13 -28.64 59.31 29.68
CA LEU A 13 -29.64 59.71 30.72
C LEU A 13 -30.87 58.73 30.73
N LEU A 14 -31.57 58.62 31.89
CA LEU A 14 -32.90 57.96 32.13
C LEU A 14 -32.91 56.40 32.11
N LEU A 15 -33.47 55.62 33.07
CA LEU A 15 -34.76 55.59 33.82
C LEU A 15 -35.95 55.01 33.00
N SER A 16 -36.84 54.14 33.52
CA SER A 16 -36.92 53.41 34.81
C SER A 16 -38.00 52.30 34.80
N GLY A 17 -37.90 51.29 35.69
CA GLY A 17 -38.94 50.25 35.90
C GLY A 17 -38.68 49.39 37.16
N HIS A 18 -39.73 48.86 37.81
CA HIS A 18 -39.65 48.13 39.09
C HIS A 18 -39.89 46.61 38.97
N ALA A 19 -39.42 45.87 39.98
CA ALA A 19 -39.80 44.49 40.35
C ALA A 19 -40.59 44.53 41.70
N PRO A 20 -40.98 43.42 42.39
CA PRO A 20 -40.87 41.98 42.07
C PRO A 20 -42.16 41.15 42.38
N MET A 21 -42.07 39.82 42.22
CA MET A 21 -42.64 38.69 43.03
C MET A 21 -44.06 38.69 43.69
N ILE A 22 -44.59 37.45 43.82
CA ILE A 22 -45.42 36.87 44.93
C ILE A 22 -46.99 36.84 44.84
N PHE A 23 -47.51 35.59 44.81
CA PHE A 23 -48.75 34.99 45.39
C PHE A 23 -50.19 35.54 45.20
N SER A 24 -51.04 34.63 44.70
CA SER A 24 -52.34 34.18 45.29
C SER A 24 -53.65 34.99 45.07
N PHE A 25 -54.76 34.31 45.42
CA PHE A 25 -56.19 34.69 45.44
C PHE A 25 -56.89 34.84 44.05
N VAL A 26 -58.16 34.45 43.86
CA VAL A 26 -59.14 33.80 44.76
C VAL A 26 -60.08 32.84 43.99
N THR A 27 -60.49 31.73 44.62
CA THR A 27 -61.60 30.84 44.19
C THR A 27 -62.92 31.28 44.82
N PRO A 28 -64.07 31.24 44.12
CA PRO A 28 -65.11 30.24 44.45
C PRO A 28 -66.07 29.84 43.27
N PRO A 29 -66.99 28.86 43.40
CA PRO A 29 -66.90 27.62 44.19
C PRO A 29 -67.46 26.33 43.51
N SER A 30 -66.70 25.23 43.61
CA SER A 30 -67.17 23.86 43.96
C SER A 30 -67.88 22.89 42.96
N ARG A 31 -67.48 21.61 43.11
CA ARG A 31 -68.14 20.30 42.81
C ARG A 31 -68.00 19.61 41.42
N PHE A 32 -67.31 18.45 41.44
CA PHE A 32 -67.61 17.12 40.82
C PHE A 32 -68.06 17.04 39.32
N ALA A 33 -67.62 16.11 38.46
CA ALA A 33 -66.88 14.83 38.62
C ALA A 33 -66.23 14.30 37.31
N SER A 34 -65.42 13.24 37.43
CA SER A 34 -65.12 12.16 36.44
C SER A 34 -64.64 12.48 35.00
N GLY A 35 -63.32 12.48 34.80
CA GLY A 35 -62.59 11.39 34.11
C GLY A 35 -62.56 11.28 32.57
N HIS A 36 -61.35 11.30 32.00
CA HIS A 36 -60.93 10.43 30.88
C HIS A 36 -59.41 10.22 30.81
N GLN A 37 -59.05 9.01 30.38
CA GLN A 37 -57.91 8.47 29.61
C GLN A 37 -56.67 9.34 29.27
N ALA A 38 -55.51 8.68 29.29
CA ALA A 38 -54.23 9.13 28.72
C ALA A 38 -53.41 7.92 28.17
N SER A 39 -52.37 8.18 27.38
CA SER A 39 -51.54 7.19 26.66
C SER A 39 -50.39 6.60 27.48
N GLY A 40 -49.79 5.51 26.99
CA GLY A 40 -48.49 4.98 27.47
C GLY A 40 -47.29 5.66 26.81
N SER A 41 -46.06 5.14 26.87
CA SER A 41 -45.54 3.95 27.60
C SER A 41 -44.00 3.88 27.50
N GLU A 42 -43.28 3.56 28.58
CA GLU A 42 -41.87 3.16 28.51
C GLU A 42 -41.48 2.02 29.48
N ARG A 43 -40.62 1.13 28.94
CA ARG A 43 -39.57 0.30 29.58
C ARG A 43 -39.75 -0.32 30.99
N SER A 44 -39.93 -1.66 30.96
CA SER A 44 -38.95 -2.68 31.48
C SER A 44 -39.16 -3.42 32.82
N ILE A 45 -38.45 -4.56 32.92
CA ILE A 45 -38.01 -5.33 34.11
C ILE A 45 -38.93 -6.42 34.73
N ILE A 46 -38.54 -7.69 34.47
CA ILE A 46 -38.45 -8.89 35.36
C ILE A 46 -39.66 -9.30 36.23
N SER A 47 -40.28 -10.47 35.96
CA SER A 47 -40.19 -11.68 36.83
C SER A 47 -41.10 -12.88 36.43
N HIS A 48 -40.59 -14.09 36.68
CA HIS A 48 -41.24 -15.37 37.07
C HIS A 48 -42.63 -15.85 36.53
N SER A 49 -42.53 -16.82 35.61
CA SER A 49 -42.96 -18.25 35.77
C SER A 49 -44.43 -18.74 35.71
N THR A 50 -44.51 -20.08 35.54
CA THR A 50 -45.60 -21.04 35.85
C THR A 50 -46.83 -21.18 34.92
N GLU A 51 -46.83 -22.33 34.22
CA GLU A 51 -47.92 -23.32 34.12
C GLU A 51 -49.21 -23.03 33.33
N SER A 52 -49.18 -23.55 32.09
CA SER A 52 -50.17 -24.49 31.51
C SER A 52 -51.66 -24.42 31.90
N SER A 53 -52.50 -24.32 30.87
CA SER A 53 -53.70 -25.16 30.79
C SER A 53 -54.04 -25.51 29.33
N SER A 54 -54.55 -26.74 29.13
CA SER A 54 -55.21 -27.19 27.90
C SER A 54 -56.70 -26.76 27.93
N SER A 55 -57.55 -26.95 26.92
CA SER A 55 -57.58 -27.83 25.75
C SER A 55 -58.64 -27.34 24.76
N LEU A 56 -58.64 -27.79 23.50
CA LEU A 56 -59.83 -27.77 22.63
C LEU A 56 -59.87 -29.03 21.74
N THR A 57 -61.08 -29.47 21.39
CA THR A 57 -61.36 -30.86 20.98
C THR A 57 -61.88 -31.02 19.54
N SER A 58 -61.28 -31.95 18.78
CA SER A 58 -61.95 -32.90 17.87
C SER A 58 -62.74 -32.34 16.64
N HIS A 59 -63.03 -33.07 15.55
CA HIS A 59 -62.80 -34.46 15.13
C HIS A 59 -62.49 -34.53 13.61
N ASN A 60 -61.64 -35.48 13.19
CA ASN A 60 -61.97 -36.64 12.31
C ASN A 60 -63.05 -36.46 11.19
N THR A 61 -62.90 -36.96 9.95
CA THR A 61 -62.25 -38.21 9.45
C THR A 61 -61.69 -38.10 8.00
N ASN A 62 -60.97 -39.12 7.52
CA ASN A 62 -60.36 -39.25 6.18
C ASN A 62 -61.33 -39.73 5.07
N ASP A 63 -60.95 -39.59 3.78
CA ASP A 63 -60.65 -40.80 2.95
C ASP A 63 -59.77 -40.58 1.68
N SER A 64 -59.14 -41.68 1.23
CA SER A 64 -58.58 -42.04 -0.10
C SER A 64 -57.80 -41.04 -1.01
N ARG A 65 -56.46 -41.19 -0.99
CA ARG A 65 -55.42 -41.06 -2.05
C ARG A 65 -55.85 -40.74 -3.52
N SER A 66 -55.09 -39.87 -4.22
CA SER A 66 -53.85 -40.27 -4.97
C SER A 66 -53.20 -39.18 -5.88
N ILE A 67 -51.91 -39.40 -6.23
CA ILE A 67 -51.13 -38.90 -7.41
C ILE A 67 -50.45 -37.48 -7.42
N SER A 68 -49.19 -37.50 -7.90
CA SER A 68 -48.32 -36.45 -8.50
C SER A 68 -47.86 -35.16 -7.75
N SER A 69 -46.66 -35.27 -7.15
CA SER A 69 -45.42 -34.50 -7.46
C SER A 69 -45.33 -32.95 -7.38
N LYS A 70 -44.25 -32.51 -6.68
CA LYS A 70 -43.36 -31.34 -6.97
C LYS A 70 -43.98 -29.92 -6.86
N MET A 71 -43.31 -28.88 -6.33
CA MET A 71 -41.95 -28.72 -5.77
C MET A 71 -41.86 -27.37 -5.00
N GLN A 72 -41.24 -27.30 -3.81
CA GLN A 72 -40.62 -26.07 -3.27
C GLN A 72 -39.81 -26.32 -1.98
N PHE A 73 -38.95 -25.36 -1.62
CA PHE A 73 -38.04 -25.34 -0.46
C PHE A 73 -38.77 -25.04 0.87
N PRO A 74 -38.12 -25.25 2.03
CA PRO A 74 -37.51 -24.08 2.70
C PRO A 74 -36.11 -24.32 3.30
N LEU A 75 -35.59 -23.24 3.90
CA LEU A 75 -34.25 -22.99 4.45
C LEU A 75 -33.69 -24.04 5.44
N PHE A 76 -32.36 -24.11 5.49
CA PHE A 76 -31.59 -24.68 6.61
C PHE A 76 -31.49 -23.71 7.79
N MET A 77 -31.40 -24.25 9.01
CA MET A 77 -30.73 -23.59 10.13
C MET A 77 -29.95 -24.62 10.97
N THR A 78 -28.67 -24.34 11.20
CA THR A 78 -27.74 -24.85 12.23
C THR A 78 -28.18 -26.01 13.16
N ALA A 79 -27.42 -27.12 13.13
CA ALA A 79 -27.14 -27.94 14.32
C ALA A 79 -25.86 -28.80 14.16
N THR A 80 -25.07 -28.88 15.23
CA THR A 80 -23.80 -29.61 15.34
C THR A 80 -23.97 -31.10 15.69
N TYR A 81 -23.11 -31.96 15.14
CA TYR A 81 -22.74 -33.31 15.64
C TYR A 81 -21.25 -33.52 15.27
N SER A 82 -20.28 -33.64 16.17
CA SER A 82 -20.10 -34.57 17.32
C SER A 82 -19.78 -36.01 16.91
N GLU A 83 -18.62 -36.50 17.34
CA GLU A 83 -18.10 -37.83 16.99
C GLU A 83 -18.79 -38.97 17.76
N ALA A 84 -18.98 -40.12 17.10
CA ALA A 84 -19.05 -41.44 17.75
C ALA A 84 -18.85 -42.57 16.71
N GLY A 85 -17.61 -43.00 16.46
CA GLY A 85 -17.32 -44.07 15.51
C GLY A 85 -17.57 -45.49 16.02
N LYS A 86 -17.57 -46.49 15.13
CA LYS A 86 -17.22 -47.88 15.48
C LYS A 86 -16.71 -48.71 14.31
N LYS A 87 -15.65 -49.47 14.58
CA LYS A 87 -14.89 -50.30 13.63
C LYS A 87 -15.73 -51.42 13.01
N LYS A 88 -15.41 -51.77 11.76
CA LYS A 88 -15.36 -53.18 11.32
C LYS A 88 -14.04 -53.43 10.60
N THR A 89 -13.35 -54.50 10.99
CA THR A 89 -12.07 -54.93 10.45
C THR A 89 -12.25 -56.03 9.40
N SER A 90 -11.42 -55.99 8.35
CA SER A 90 -11.16 -57.14 7.47
C SER A 90 -9.69 -57.17 7.11
N THR A 91 -8.95 -58.14 7.64
CA THR A 91 -7.54 -58.36 7.37
C THR A 91 -7.33 -59.23 6.13
N ILE A 92 -6.35 -58.87 5.30
CA ILE A 92 -5.21 -59.72 4.90
C ILE A 92 -4.23 -58.88 4.06
N SER A 93 -2.95 -59.25 4.11
CA SER A 93 -1.80 -58.47 3.63
C SER A 93 -1.50 -58.61 2.13
N THR A 94 -0.90 -57.56 1.55
CA THR A 94 0.23 -57.73 0.63
C THR A 94 1.18 -56.53 0.71
N THR A 95 2.47 -56.78 0.51
CA THR A 95 3.58 -55.82 0.63
C THR A 95 3.69 -54.89 -0.57
N GLY A 96 3.91 -53.59 -0.36
CA GLY A 96 4.35 -52.68 -1.41
C GLY A 96 4.22 -51.19 -1.05
N SER A 97 5.29 -50.42 -1.30
CA SER A 97 5.33 -48.95 -1.46
C SER A 97 4.27 -48.11 -0.72
N ASN A 98 4.61 -47.61 0.47
CA ASN A 98 3.96 -46.41 1.01
C ASN A 98 4.92 -45.64 1.94
N SER A 99 5.75 -44.77 1.34
CA SER A 99 6.79 -43.97 2.04
C SER A 99 7.01 -42.60 1.39
N MET A 100 5.97 -42.05 0.74
CA MET A 100 5.99 -40.73 0.08
C MET A 100 4.73 -39.89 0.38
N VAL A 101 3.75 -40.46 1.10
CA VAL A 101 2.46 -39.79 1.39
C VAL A 101 2.44 -39.21 2.81
N SER A 102 3.15 -39.82 3.77
CA SER A 102 3.20 -39.34 5.16
C SER A 102 3.99 -38.04 5.33
N GLU A 103 5.07 -37.84 4.57
CA GLU A 103 5.97 -36.69 4.72
C GLU A 103 5.32 -35.33 4.35
N GLN A 104 4.21 -35.33 3.60
CA GLN A 104 3.51 -34.11 3.17
C GLN A 104 2.44 -33.59 4.14
N GLU A 105 2.05 -34.36 5.16
CA GLU A 105 1.14 -33.87 6.21
C GLU A 105 1.92 -33.31 7.41
N ASP A 106 3.01 -33.98 7.82
CA ASP A 106 3.93 -33.48 8.86
C ASP A 106 4.55 -32.12 8.49
N SER A 107 4.85 -31.88 7.21
CA SER A 107 5.52 -30.65 6.75
C SER A 107 4.68 -29.37 6.88
N LYS A 108 3.39 -29.45 7.24
CA LYS A 108 2.51 -28.27 7.39
C LYS A 108 2.50 -27.67 8.80
N HIS A 109 2.85 -28.45 9.82
CA HIS A 109 2.86 -28.00 11.23
C HIS A 109 4.16 -28.36 11.97
N GLY A 110 5.12 -28.99 11.28
CA GLY A 110 6.37 -29.48 11.86
C GLY A 110 7.53 -28.49 11.85
N ILE A 111 8.71 -29.05 12.07
CA ILE A 111 10.02 -28.38 11.99
C ILE A 111 10.70 -28.78 10.68
N VAL A 112 11.23 -27.80 9.92
CA VAL A 112 11.86 -28.04 8.62
C VAL A 112 13.39 -27.85 8.72
N PRO A 113 14.20 -28.90 8.49
CA PRO A 113 15.67 -28.80 8.56
C PRO A 113 16.28 -28.12 7.32
N PHE A 114 17.43 -27.49 7.49
CA PHE A 114 18.27 -26.94 6.42
C PHE A 114 19.77 -27.13 6.71
N GLY A 115 20.60 -26.95 5.68
CA GLY A 115 22.04 -27.20 5.71
C GLY A 115 22.43 -28.66 5.96
N GLY A 116 23.74 -28.94 5.87
CA GLY A 116 24.32 -30.26 6.16
C GLY A 116 23.60 -31.41 5.43
N SER A 117 23.23 -32.46 6.17
CA SER A 117 22.56 -33.65 5.63
C SER A 117 21.14 -33.41 5.04
N ALA A 118 20.56 -32.22 5.17
CA ALA A 118 19.22 -31.87 4.67
C ALA A 118 19.22 -31.02 3.39
N ALA A 119 20.38 -30.84 2.75
CA ALA A 119 20.59 -30.03 1.54
C ALA A 119 19.77 -30.41 0.29
N HIS A 120 18.83 -31.36 0.38
CA HIS A 120 17.99 -31.82 -0.73
C HIS A 120 16.48 -31.86 -0.42
N VAL A 121 16.06 -31.45 0.79
CA VAL A 121 14.64 -31.35 1.15
C VAL A 121 14.06 -30.05 0.57
N LYS A 122 12.94 -30.13 -0.16
CA LYS A 122 12.26 -28.97 -0.76
C LYS A 122 10.84 -28.81 -0.22
N THR A 123 10.57 -27.72 0.48
CA THR A 123 9.28 -27.43 1.15
C THR A 123 8.81 -26.01 0.76
N PRO A 124 8.34 -25.82 -0.48
CA PRO A 124 8.32 -24.50 -1.13
C PRO A 124 7.07 -23.69 -0.76
N ASP A 125 7.00 -23.19 0.48
CA ASP A 125 6.03 -22.14 0.84
C ASP A 125 6.63 -21.07 1.77
N LYS A 126 6.63 -19.82 1.28
CA LYS A 126 7.05 -18.62 2.00
C LYS A 126 6.10 -18.28 3.16
N GLN A 127 4.84 -18.69 3.09
CA GLN A 127 3.88 -18.52 4.19
C GLN A 127 4.20 -19.44 5.37
N ILE A 128 4.69 -20.66 5.10
CA ILE A 128 5.00 -21.67 6.13
C ILE A 128 6.39 -21.44 6.75
N LEU A 129 7.41 -21.15 5.94
CA LEU A 129 8.81 -20.97 6.41
C LEU A 129 9.20 -19.52 6.71
N GLY A 130 8.36 -18.56 6.35
CA GLY A 130 8.75 -17.15 6.28
C GLY A 130 9.79 -16.86 5.19
N GLY A 131 10.15 -15.60 5.02
CA GLY A 131 11.14 -15.19 4.01
C GLY A 131 12.54 -15.72 4.29
N LYS A 132 12.97 -15.75 5.56
CA LYS A 132 14.32 -16.23 5.95
C LYS A 132 14.45 -17.76 5.84
N GLY A 133 13.48 -18.52 6.36
CA GLY A 133 13.50 -19.99 6.32
C GLY A 133 13.48 -20.53 4.90
N LEU A 134 12.68 -19.91 4.01
CA LEU A 134 12.70 -20.24 2.59
C LEU A 134 14.07 -19.97 1.96
N GLY A 135 14.69 -18.81 2.24
CA GLY A 135 16.04 -18.49 1.74
C GLY A 135 17.11 -19.48 2.23
N LEU A 136 17.05 -19.89 3.50
CA LEU A 136 17.94 -20.89 4.08
C LEU A 136 17.76 -22.28 3.44
N GLN A 137 16.52 -22.70 3.19
CA GLN A 137 16.23 -23.97 2.51
C GLN A 137 16.67 -23.93 1.04
N GLU A 138 16.33 -22.88 0.28
CA GLU A 138 16.65 -22.79 -1.14
C GLU A 138 18.17 -22.64 -1.39
N MET A 139 18.91 -21.91 -0.54
CA MET A 139 20.40 -21.93 -0.56
C MET A 139 20.94 -23.35 -0.33
N SER A 140 20.41 -24.06 0.67
CA SER A 140 20.82 -25.45 0.94
C SER A 140 20.51 -26.36 -0.26
N TYR A 141 19.34 -26.19 -0.88
CA TYR A 141 18.86 -26.96 -2.02
C TYR A 141 19.73 -26.81 -3.28
N VAL A 142 20.29 -25.62 -3.53
CA VAL A 142 21.24 -25.39 -4.63
C VAL A 142 22.69 -25.75 -4.28
N GLY A 143 22.94 -26.37 -3.13
CA GLY A 143 24.25 -26.87 -2.73
C GLY A 143 25.23 -25.81 -2.21
N ILE A 144 24.72 -24.69 -1.67
CA ILE A 144 25.54 -23.64 -1.05
C ILE A 144 25.82 -23.97 0.42
N ASP A 145 27.04 -23.64 0.88
CA ASP A 145 27.47 -23.75 2.29
C ASP A 145 26.63 -22.85 3.23
N VAL A 146 25.52 -23.38 3.74
CA VAL A 146 24.70 -22.77 4.80
C VAL A 146 25.00 -23.47 6.13
N PRO A 147 25.25 -22.74 7.24
CA PRO A 147 25.37 -23.34 8.57
C PRO A 147 24.12 -24.16 8.91
N PRO A 148 24.24 -25.44 9.32
CA PRO A 148 23.09 -26.32 9.55
C PRO A 148 22.14 -25.79 10.62
N GLY A 149 20.87 -26.14 10.49
CA GLY A 149 19.81 -25.66 11.38
C GLY A 149 18.43 -26.20 11.03
N PHE A 150 17.41 -25.55 11.59
CA PHE A 150 16.01 -25.87 11.37
C PHE A 150 15.08 -24.66 11.59
N THR A 151 13.95 -24.64 10.89
CA THR A 151 12.91 -23.62 11.00
C THR A 151 11.67 -24.21 11.66
N LEU A 152 11.23 -23.61 12.77
CA LEU A 152 9.88 -23.80 13.30
C LEU A 152 8.91 -22.95 12.46
N THR A 153 7.89 -23.60 11.90
CA THR A 153 6.99 -23.04 10.88
C THR A 153 6.00 -22.02 11.46
N THR A 154 5.46 -21.12 10.62
CA THR A 154 4.53 -20.06 11.07
C THR A 154 3.25 -20.58 11.76
N PRO A 155 2.67 -21.76 11.44
CA PRO A 155 1.51 -22.27 12.18
C PRO A 155 1.84 -22.61 13.64
N LEU A 156 3.09 -22.93 13.97
CA LEU A 156 3.52 -23.11 15.37
C LEU A 156 3.50 -21.80 16.16
N CYS A 157 3.68 -20.65 15.49
CA CYS A 157 3.45 -19.35 16.10
C CYS A 157 1.97 -19.16 16.46
N GLN A 158 1.03 -19.55 15.60
CA GLN A 158 -0.41 -19.50 15.92
C GLN A 158 -0.75 -20.43 17.10
N VAL A 159 -0.28 -21.69 17.08
CA VAL A 159 -0.47 -22.64 18.20
C VAL A 159 0.09 -22.06 19.52
N PHE A 160 1.23 -21.39 19.48
CA PHE A 160 1.80 -20.70 20.64
C PHE A 160 0.93 -19.53 21.12
N GLN A 161 0.38 -18.70 20.23
CA GLN A 161 -0.53 -17.60 20.63
C GLN A 161 -1.84 -18.11 21.24
N GLU A 162 -2.36 -19.25 20.77
CA GLU A 162 -3.60 -19.85 21.28
C GLU A 162 -3.42 -20.54 22.65
N ASN A 163 -2.24 -21.12 22.92
CA ASN A 163 -2.01 -21.97 24.09
C ASN A 163 -1.02 -21.38 25.12
N GLY A 164 -0.25 -20.35 24.76
CA GLY A 164 0.83 -19.79 25.58
C GLY A 164 2.12 -20.62 25.63
N ASP A 165 2.13 -21.82 25.04
CA ASP A 165 3.29 -22.70 24.93
C ASP A 165 3.15 -23.63 23.70
N LEU A 166 4.24 -24.32 23.34
CA LEU A 166 4.21 -25.40 22.35
C LEU A 166 3.94 -26.76 23.00
N PRO A 167 3.23 -27.70 22.33
CA PRO A 167 3.02 -29.05 22.82
C PRO A 167 4.34 -29.81 23.11
N GLU A 168 4.33 -30.74 24.08
CA GLU A 168 5.51 -31.57 24.42
C GLU A 168 6.13 -32.27 23.20
N GLU A 169 5.31 -32.74 22.26
CA GLU A 169 5.79 -33.44 21.06
C GLU A 169 6.60 -32.51 20.15
N MET A 170 6.26 -31.21 20.10
CA MET A 170 7.06 -30.23 19.36
C MET A 170 8.41 -30.01 20.02
N TRP A 171 8.50 -30.03 21.35
CA TRP A 171 9.78 -29.97 22.05
C TRP A 171 10.64 -31.21 21.79
N ARG A 172 10.05 -32.40 21.64
CA ARG A 172 10.77 -33.62 21.19
C ARG A 172 11.28 -33.49 19.74
N GLN A 173 10.51 -32.86 18.85
CA GLN A 173 10.98 -32.56 17.50
C GLN A 173 12.16 -31.55 17.51
N VAL A 174 12.14 -30.54 18.39
CA VAL A 174 13.29 -29.63 18.58
C VAL A 174 14.51 -30.42 19.06
N GLU A 175 14.35 -31.32 20.03
CA GLU A 175 15.45 -32.17 20.55
C GLU A 175 16.04 -33.08 19.45
N ALA A 176 15.20 -33.69 18.61
CA ALA A 176 15.64 -34.49 17.46
C ALA A 176 16.34 -33.64 16.38
N ALA A 177 15.86 -32.42 16.12
CA ALA A 177 16.46 -31.50 15.17
C ALA A 177 17.85 -30.99 15.65
N ILE A 178 18.02 -30.77 16.95
CA ILE A 178 19.33 -30.48 17.55
C ILE A 178 20.28 -31.66 17.36
N GLN A 179 19.86 -32.89 17.73
CA GLN A 179 20.70 -34.09 17.58
C GLN A 179 21.17 -34.33 16.14
N ARG A 180 20.37 -33.92 15.14
CA ARG A 180 20.76 -33.94 13.73
C ARG A 180 21.85 -32.89 13.43
N VAL A 181 21.71 -31.67 13.94
CA VAL A 181 22.75 -30.62 13.78
C VAL A 181 24.04 -30.99 14.51
N GLU A 182 23.97 -31.65 15.67
CA GLU A 182 25.14 -32.17 16.38
C GLU A 182 25.94 -33.16 15.51
N GLN A 183 25.25 -34.00 14.73
CA GLN A 183 25.85 -34.94 13.78
C GLN A 183 26.42 -34.23 12.54
N ASP A 184 25.73 -33.23 12.00
CA ASP A 184 26.21 -32.43 10.86
C ASP A 184 27.47 -31.60 11.20
N MET A 185 27.66 -31.23 12.47
CA MET A 185 28.72 -30.31 12.93
C MET A 185 29.86 -30.97 13.74
N ASP A 186 29.72 -32.25 14.13
CA ASP A 186 30.62 -32.98 15.04
C ASP A 186 30.90 -32.22 16.37
N ARG A 187 29.84 -31.62 16.94
CA ARG A 187 29.85 -30.84 18.20
C ARG A 187 28.54 -31.03 18.94
N LYS A 188 28.55 -30.94 20.27
CA LYS A 188 27.35 -31.09 21.10
C LYS A 188 26.84 -29.78 21.69
N PHE A 189 25.52 -29.66 21.80
CA PHE A 189 24.87 -28.49 22.38
C PHE A 189 25.07 -28.51 23.90
N GLY A 190 25.79 -27.52 24.42
CA GLY A 190 26.19 -27.48 25.83
C GLY A 190 27.49 -28.20 26.18
N ASP A 191 28.32 -28.58 25.19
CA ASP A 191 29.61 -29.24 25.46
C ASP A 191 30.62 -28.30 26.17
N PRO A 192 31.14 -28.63 27.37
CA PRO A 192 32.08 -27.79 28.11
C PRO A 192 33.53 -27.86 27.56
N SER A 193 33.79 -28.66 26.53
CA SER A 193 35.06 -28.73 25.80
C SER A 193 35.02 -27.88 24.53
N TYR A 194 34.02 -28.08 23.66
CA TYR A 194 33.79 -27.23 22.47
C TYR A 194 32.30 -27.17 22.11
N PRO A 195 31.57 -26.14 22.57
CA PRO A 195 30.12 -26.10 22.42
C PRO A 195 29.69 -25.90 20.97
N LEU A 196 28.66 -26.64 20.55
CA LEU A 196 27.74 -26.17 19.53
C LEU A 196 26.93 -25.00 20.10
N LEU A 197 26.76 -23.93 19.31
CA LEU A 197 26.05 -22.72 19.68
C LEU A 197 25.07 -22.34 18.56
N PHE A 198 23.95 -21.73 18.92
CA PHE A 198 22.88 -21.37 17.99
C PHE A 198 22.60 -19.87 17.95
N SER A 199 22.06 -19.42 16.82
CA SER A 199 21.30 -18.18 16.71
C SER A 199 19.81 -18.49 16.63
N CYS A 200 19.00 -17.64 17.23
CA CYS A 200 17.54 -17.65 17.15
C CYS A 200 17.09 -16.45 16.32
N ARG A 201 16.64 -16.69 15.09
CA ARG A 201 16.33 -15.65 14.08
C ARG A 201 14.85 -15.69 13.67
N SER A 202 14.11 -14.65 14.04
CA SER A 202 12.72 -14.41 13.63
C SER A 202 12.57 -14.19 12.10
N GLY A 203 11.45 -14.59 11.50
CA GLY A 203 11.16 -14.32 10.09
C GLY A 203 9.74 -14.66 9.64
N ALA A 204 8.93 -13.64 9.33
CA ALA A 204 7.61 -13.79 8.73
C ALA A 204 7.67 -13.86 7.19
N ALA A 205 6.54 -14.15 6.54
CA ALA A 205 6.44 -14.25 5.07
C ALA A 205 6.64 -12.89 4.35
N ILE A 206 6.32 -11.79 5.03
CA ILE A 206 6.67 -10.42 4.62
C ILE A 206 7.78 -9.92 5.53
N SER A 207 8.73 -9.16 4.98
CA SER A 207 9.85 -8.60 5.75
C SER A 207 9.35 -7.44 6.62
N MET A 208 9.57 -7.52 7.93
CA MET A 208 9.27 -6.47 8.91
C MET A 208 10.60 -6.01 9.57
N PRO A 209 11.37 -5.09 8.95
CA PRO A 209 12.70 -4.70 9.45
C PRO A 209 12.60 -3.99 10.80
N GLY A 210 13.49 -4.33 11.75
CA GLY A 210 13.51 -3.74 13.09
C GLY A 210 12.37 -4.16 14.04
N MET A 211 11.41 -4.97 13.57
CA MET A 211 10.19 -5.28 14.34
C MET A 211 10.27 -6.57 15.16
N MET A 212 11.23 -7.44 14.86
CA MET A 212 11.41 -8.76 15.47
C MET A 212 12.89 -9.02 15.67
N ASP A 213 13.24 -9.53 16.85
CA ASP A 213 14.61 -9.53 17.34
C ASP A 213 15.40 -10.75 16.86
N THR A 214 16.66 -10.85 17.28
CA THR A 214 17.54 -11.98 17.03
C THR A 214 18.47 -12.15 18.23
N VAL A 215 18.64 -13.38 18.71
CA VAL A 215 19.57 -13.71 19.79
C VAL A 215 20.68 -14.58 19.22
N LEU A 216 21.94 -14.18 19.40
CA LEU A 216 23.12 -14.94 18.95
C LEU A 216 23.78 -15.67 20.14
N ASN A 217 24.70 -16.59 19.84
CA ASN A 217 25.56 -17.28 20.82
C ASN A 217 24.81 -18.16 21.86
N VAL A 218 23.55 -18.53 21.59
CA VAL A 218 22.72 -19.36 22.49
C VAL A 218 23.41 -20.70 22.77
N GLY A 219 23.51 -21.07 24.05
CA GLY A 219 24.29 -22.19 24.56
C GLY A 219 25.55 -21.79 25.35
N LEU A 220 25.87 -20.49 25.44
CA LEU A 220 26.92 -20.01 26.34
C LEU A 220 26.45 -19.95 27.80
N ASN A 221 27.28 -20.48 28.68
CA ASN A 221 27.20 -20.42 30.14
C ASN A 221 28.63 -20.43 30.73
N LYS A 222 28.74 -20.43 32.06
CA LYS A 222 30.03 -20.42 32.78
C LYS A 222 31.00 -21.56 32.46
N GLU A 223 30.50 -22.72 32.01
CA GLU A 223 31.32 -23.86 31.60
C GLU A 223 31.65 -23.82 30.10
N THR A 224 30.65 -23.60 29.26
CA THR A 224 30.82 -23.62 27.79
C THR A 224 31.61 -22.40 27.28
N VAL A 225 31.60 -21.27 27.98
CA VAL A 225 32.50 -20.13 27.66
C VAL A 225 33.97 -20.47 27.89
N GLU A 226 34.30 -21.20 28.97
CA GLU A 226 35.66 -21.69 29.25
C GLU A 226 36.04 -22.83 28.30
N GLY A 227 35.08 -23.57 27.74
CA GLY A 227 35.29 -24.50 26.62
C GLY A 227 35.63 -23.77 25.32
N LEU A 228 34.75 -22.87 24.87
CA LEU A 228 34.94 -22.04 23.67
C LEU A 228 36.28 -21.27 23.69
N ALA A 229 36.65 -20.72 24.85
CA ALA A 229 37.92 -20.02 25.05
C ALA A 229 39.16 -20.90 24.85
N LYS A 230 39.08 -22.20 25.18
CA LYS A 230 40.16 -23.18 24.95
C LYS A 230 40.17 -23.65 23.51
N ALA A 231 39.01 -24.01 22.96
CA ALA A 231 38.88 -24.56 21.61
C ALA A 231 39.28 -23.56 20.51
N THR A 232 39.00 -22.27 20.71
CA THR A 232 39.42 -21.19 19.78
C THR A 232 40.78 -20.58 20.11
N GLY A 233 41.35 -20.90 21.28
CA GLY A 233 42.53 -20.22 21.83
C GLY A 233 42.33 -18.74 22.19
N ASN A 234 41.13 -18.18 21.98
CA ASN A 234 40.85 -16.75 22.08
C ASN A 234 39.88 -16.44 23.24
N LYS A 235 40.44 -16.26 24.45
CA LYS A 235 39.67 -15.91 25.65
C LYS A 235 38.86 -14.62 25.51
N ARG A 236 39.40 -13.60 24.81
CA ARG A 236 38.72 -12.31 24.64
C ARG A 236 37.45 -12.50 23.82
N PHE A 237 37.54 -13.20 22.69
CA PHE A 237 36.39 -13.55 21.84
C PHE A 237 35.29 -14.30 22.61
N ALA A 238 35.66 -15.30 23.42
CA ALA A 238 34.68 -16.11 24.15
C ALA A 238 33.90 -15.28 25.19
N TYR A 239 34.58 -14.41 25.95
CA TYR A 239 33.91 -13.53 26.91
C TYR A 239 33.17 -12.35 26.24
N ASP A 240 33.63 -11.82 25.10
CA ASP A 240 32.85 -10.85 24.31
C ASP A 240 31.53 -11.48 23.84
N SER A 241 31.60 -12.71 23.32
CA SER A 241 30.43 -13.47 22.87
C SER A 241 29.46 -13.79 24.01
N PHE A 242 29.97 -14.04 25.22
CA PHE A 242 29.14 -14.32 26.40
C PHE A 242 28.48 -13.06 26.98
N ARG A 243 29.18 -11.92 27.08
CA ARG A 243 28.53 -10.65 27.48
C ARG A 243 27.43 -10.25 26.49
N ARG A 244 27.63 -10.46 25.18
CA ARG A 244 26.62 -10.14 24.17
C ARG A 244 25.39 -11.04 24.34
N LEU A 245 25.56 -12.34 24.64
CA LEU A 245 24.43 -13.21 24.99
C LEU A 245 23.70 -12.71 26.25
N LEU A 246 24.43 -12.38 27.32
CA LEU A 246 23.83 -11.91 28.58
C LEU A 246 23.01 -10.63 28.37
N ASP A 247 23.46 -9.72 27.52
CA ASP A 247 22.76 -8.49 27.13
C ASP A 247 21.52 -8.80 26.26
N MET A 248 21.72 -9.39 25.07
CA MET A 248 20.65 -9.75 24.13
C MET A 248 19.56 -10.62 24.76
N PHE A 249 19.93 -11.60 25.59
CA PHE A 249 18.96 -12.47 26.27
C PHE A 249 18.20 -11.71 27.37
N GLY A 250 18.86 -10.76 28.04
CA GLY A 250 18.23 -9.92 29.05
C GLY A 250 17.14 -9.05 28.44
N ASP A 251 17.49 -8.29 27.40
CA ASP A 251 16.60 -7.38 26.69
C ASP A 251 15.50 -8.12 25.93
N VAL A 252 15.87 -8.98 24.96
CA VAL A 252 14.93 -9.64 24.04
C VAL A 252 14.06 -10.70 24.71
N VAL A 253 14.62 -11.50 25.63
CA VAL A 253 13.94 -12.69 26.15
C VAL A 253 13.29 -12.43 27.52
N LEU A 254 13.87 -11.55 28.35
CA LEU A 254 13.36 -11.28 29.70
C LEU A 254 12.80 -9.87 29.93
N GLY A 255 12.99 -8.94 28.99
CA GLY A 255 12.53 -7.55 29.07
C GLY A 255 13.34 -6.67 30.04
N ILE A 256 14.63 -6.97 30.23
CA ILE A 256 15.57 -6.17 31.03
C ILE A 256 16.15 -5.08 30.11
N PRO A 257 15.89 -3.78 30.33
CA PRO A 257 16.28 -2.74 29.38
C PRO A 257 17.80 -2.72 29.13
N HIS A 258 18.21 -2.73 27.86
CA HIS A 258 19.61 -2.66 27.41
C HIS A 258 20.48 -1.60 28.13
N GLU A 259 19.91 -0.43 28.47
CA GLU A 259 20.58 0.62 29.26
C GLU A 259 21.21 0.09 30.56
N SER A 260 20.59 -0.92 31.18
CA SER A 260 21.03 -1.55 32.43
C SER A 260 22.36 -2.32 32.28
N PHE A 261 22.63 -2.84 31.08
CA PHE A 261 23.88 -3.53 30.73
C PHE A 261 24.94 -2.51 30.26
N GLU A 262 24.51 -1.57 29.43
CA GLU A 262 25.31 -0.43 28.96
C GLU A 262 25.91 0.39 30.11
N ASP A 263 25.16 0.64 31.20
CA ASP A 263 25.67 1.35 32.37
C ASP A 263 26.79 0.58 33.10
N LYS A 264 26.72 -0.75 33.18
CA LYS A 264 27.83 -1.55 33.74
C LYS A 264 29.06 -1.51 32.82
N LEU A 265 28.86 -1.54 31.50
CA LEU A 265 29.94 -1.43 30.50
C LEU A 265 30.60 -0.05 30.54
N LYS A 266 29.83 1.04 30.52
CA LYS A 266 30.33 2.42 30.69
C LYS A 266 31.07 2.59 32.02
N GLY A 267 30.51 2.08 33.12
CA GLY A 267 31.15 2.07 34.43
C GLY A 267 32.49 1.32 34.44
N LEU A 268 32.58 0.17 33.77
CA LEU A 268 33.83 -0.58 33.63
C LEU A 268 34.84 0.12 32.73
N LYS A 269 34.43 0.68 31.59
CA LYS A 269 35.32 1.45 30.69
C LYS A 269 35.90 2.68 31.41
N ALA A 270 35.07 3.41 32.17
CA ALA A 270 35.52 4.52 33.00
C ALA A 270 36.46 4.09 34.14
N LYS A 271 36.21 2.94 34.78
CA LYS A 271 37.09 2.34 35.80
C LYS A 271 38.46 1.92 35.25
N VAL A 272 38.50 1.43 34.00
CA VAL A 272 39.72 0.96 33.32
C VAL A 272 40.48 2.11 32.62
N GLY A 273 39.78 3.17 32.21
CA GLY A 273 40.36 4.32 31.50
C GLY A 273 40.38 4.20 29.98
N VAL A 274 39.54 3.34 29.40
CA VAL A 274 39.40 3.13 27.94
C VAL A 274 38.14 3.80 27.40
N GLN A 275 38.11 4.10 26.10
CA GLN A 275 36.93 4.64 25.41
C GLN A 275 36.17 3.53 24.67
N ASP A 276 36.91 2.71 23.92
CA ASP A 276 36.35 1.72 23.00
C ASP A 276 36.28 0.31 23.61
N ASP A 277 35.27 -0.45 23.22
CA ASP A 277 35.07 -1.85 23.66
C ASP A 277 36.20 -2.79 23.23
N ILE A 278 36.94 -2.42 22.17
CA ILE A 278 38.03 -3.24 21.64
C ILE A 278 39.21 -3.33 22.62
N ASP A 279 39.44 -2.29 23.43
CA ASP A 279 40.52 -2.19 24.42
C ASP A 279 40.26 -3.03 25.69
N LEU A 280 39.06 -3.57 25.86
CA LEU A 280 38.75 -4.45 26.98
C LEU A 280 39.46 -5.82 26.81
N THR A 281 40.23 -6.19 27.83
CA THR A 281 40.94 -7.47 27.94
C THR A 281 39.97 -8.62 28.23
N ALA A 282 40.42 -9.86 28.08
CA ALA A 282 39.62 -11.03 28.44
C ALA A 282 39.23 -11.02 29.93
N GLU A 283 40.12 -10.52 30.79
CA GLU A 283 39.91 -10.37 32.23
C GLU A 283 38.85 -9.29 32.54
N HIS A 284 38.86 -8.15 31.83
CA HIS A 284 37.82 -7.13 31.96
C HIS A 284 36.45 -7.63 31.45
N LEU A 285 36.43 -8.33 30.32
CA LEU A 285 35.19 -8.92 29.78
C LEU A 285 34.63 -10.02 30.70
N LYS A 286 35.48 -10.75 31.43
CA LYS A 286 35.05 -11.70 32.47
C LYS A 286 34.43 -10.98 33.67
N GLU A 287 35.06 -9.91 34.17
CA GLU A 287 34.44 -9.04 35.20
C GLU A 287 33.09 -8.48 34.72
N LEU A 288 32.98 -8.11 33.44
CA LEU A 288 31.75 -7.59 32.86
C LEU A 288 30.63 -8.65 32.80
N CYS A 289 30.95 -9.91 32.50
CA CYS A 289 29.97 -11.01 32.57
C CYS A 289 29.45 -11.19 34.01
N ASP A 290 30.35 -11.17 35.01
CA ASP A 290 30.01 -11.23 36.44
C ASP A 290 29.25 -9.98 36.93
N LEU A 291 29.26 -8.87 36.18
CA LEU A 291 28.43 -7.68 36.42
C LEU A 291 27.08 -7.75 35.69
N TYR A 292 27.04 -8.30 34.47
CA TYR A 292 25.83 -8.48 33.67
C TYR A 292 24.89 -9.49 34.31
N GLU A 293 25.38 -10.61 34.86
CA GLU A 293 24.52 -11.54 35.62
C GLU A 293 23.83 -10.86 36.82
N LYS A 294 24.48 -9.90 37.49
CA LYS A 294 23.87 -9.13 38.58
C LYS A 294 22.78 -8.17 38.11
N VAL A 295 22.77 -7.78 36.83
CA VAL A 295 21.64 -7.01 36.26
C VAL A 295 20.36 -7.85 36.27
N TYR A 296 20.47 -9.18 36.12
CA TYR A 296 19.32 -10.08 36.23
C TYR A 296 18.83 -10.11 37.68
N ASP A 297 19.72 -10.29 38.66
CA ASP A 297 19.39 -10.22 40.10
C ASP A 297 18.71 -8.89 40.47
N GLU A 298 19.27 -7.77 40.01
CA GLU A 298 18.73 -6.41 40.23
C GLU A 298 17.31 -6.23 39.66
N HIS A 299 16.93 -7.01 38.63
CA HIS A 299 15.59 -7.02 38.02
C HIS A 299 14.69 -8.18 38.50
N GLY A 300 15.12 -8.98 39.49
CA GLY A 300 14.36 -10.14 39.97
C GLY A 300 14.25 -11.28 38.95
N LYS A 301 15.27 -11.45 38.13
CA LYS A 301 15.43 -12.49 37.10
C LYS A 301 16.66 -13.35 37.42
N GLU A 302 16.82 -14.47 36.71
CA GLU A 302 18.03 -15.28 36.72
C GLU A 302 18.39 -15.64 35.27
N PHE A 303 19.69 -15.68 34.93
CA PHE A 303 20.12 -16.12 33.60
C PHE A 303 20.13 -17.66 33.55
N PRO A 304 19.38 -18.31 32.64
CA PRO A 304 19.32 -19.76 32.58
C PRO A 304 20.65 -20.34 32.08
N HIS A 305 21.39 -20.99 32.98
CA HIS A 305 22.66 -21.66 32.63
C HIS A 305 22.48 -22.94 31.78
N ASN A 306 21.27 -23.51 31.70
CA ASN A 306 20.98 -24.67 30.86
C ASN A 306 20.75 -24.24 29.39
N PRO A 307 21.59 -24.69 28.42
CA PRO A 307 21.44 -24.37 27.01
C PRO A 307 20.05 -24.67 26.43
N MET A 308 19.40 -25.74 26.87
CA MET A 308 18.09 -26.10 26.34
C MET A 308 16.97 -25.20 26.88
N ASP A 309 17.11 -24.69 28.10
CA ASP A 309 16.16 -23.73 28.67
C ASP A 309 16.37 -22.33 28.07
N GLN A 310 17.62 -21.94 27.75
CA GLN A 310 17.90 -20.75 26.92
C GLN A 310 17.20 -20.83 25.57
N LEU A 311 17.36 -21.95 24.84
CA LEU A 311 16.78 -22.13 23.50
C LEU A 311 15.24 -22.16 23.55
N LYS A 312 14.65 -22.86 24.53
CA LYS A 312 13.20 -22.85 24.78
C LYS A 312 12.69 -21.42 25.03
N ALA A 313 13.38 -20.64 25.86
CA ALA A 313 13.02 -19.25 26.12
C ALA A 313 13.15 -18.35 24.87
N CYS A 314 14.23 -18.49 24.09
CA CYS A 314 14.42 -17.75 22.84
C CYS A 314 13.32 -18.03 21.79
N ILE A 315 12.88 -19.29 21.67
CA ILE A 315 11.78 -19.67 20.76
C ILE A 315 10.46 -19.02 21.20
N LYS A 316 10.16 -19.06 22.51
CA LYS A 316 8.96 -18.42 23.09
C LYS A 316 8.99 -16.89 22.92
N ALA A 317 10.16 -16.25 23.08
CA ALA A 317 10.32 -14.82 22.85
C ALA A 317 10.10 -14.44 21.37
N VAL A 318 10.65 -15.21 20.42
CA VAL A 318 10.42 -14.97 18.98
C VAL A 318 8.93 -15.07 18.64
N PHE A 319 8.21 -16.09 19.09
CA PHE A 319 6.76 -16.18 18.83
C PHE A 319 5.97 -15.10 19.60
N GLY A 320 6.33 -14.78 20.85
CA GLY A 320 5.74 -13.69 21.61
C GLY A 320 5.89 -12.31 20.94
N SER A 321 7.05 -12.05 20.31
CA SER A 321 7.35 -10.79 19.62
C SER A 321 6.34 -10.44 18.51
N TRP A 322 5.66 -11.45 17.95
CA TRP A 322 4.63 -11.28 16.92
C TRP A 322 3.47 -10.38 17.37
N ASN A 323 3.10 -10.43 18.65
CA ASN A 323 2.04 -9.63 19.26
C ASN A 323 2.59 -8.50 20.16
N SER A 324 3.86 -8.11 19.96
CA SER A 324 4.39 -6.86 20.53
C SER A 324 3.68 -5.65 19.92
N GLY A 325 3.45 -4.59 20.71
CA GLY A 325 2.76 -3.38 20.25
C GLY A 325 3.41 -2.75 19.01
N ARG A 326 4.75 -2.78 18.92
CA ARG A 326 5.50 -2.34 17.73
C ARG A 326 5.15 -3.19 16.49
N ALA A 327 5.10 -4.52 16.61
CA ALA A 327 4.82 -5.42 15.49
C ALA A 327 3.36 -5.32 15.02
N ILE A 328 2.42 -5.14 15.96
CA ILE A 328 1.02 -4.83 15.66
C ILE A 328 0.93 -3.51 14.89
N LYS A 329 1.52 -2.42 15.40
CA LYS A 329 1.44 -1.10 14.74
C LYS A 329 2.10 -1.07 13.36
N TYR A 330 3.18 -1.81 13.15
CA TYR A 330 3.78 -1.98 11.82
C TYR A 330 2.84 -2.69 10.84
N ARG A 331 2.11 -3.72 11.29
CA ARG A 331 1.11 -4.40 10.44
C ARG A 331 -0.06 -3.48 10.09
N GLU A 332 -0.56 -2.68 11.03
CA GLU A 332 -1.58 -1.66 10.76
C GLU A 332 -1.10 -0.65 9.70
N VAL A 333 0.06 -0.01 9.92
CA VAL A 333 0.63 1.03 9.04
C VAL A 333 1.02 0.50 7.66
N GLN A 334 1.16 -0.81 7.48
CA GLN A 334 1.47 -1.45 6.20
C GLN A 334 0.30 -2.26 5.60
N GLY A 335 -0.90 -2.24 6.22
CA GLY A 335 -2.08 -2.97 5.73
C GLY A 335 -1.93 -4.50 5.74
N ILE A 336 -1.16 -5.06 6.68
CA ILE A 336 -0.80 -6.50 6.70
C ILE A 336 -1.74 -7.28 7.62
N THR A 337 -2.88 -7.74 7.10
CA THR A 337 -3.89 -8.51 7.84
C THR A 337 -3.78 -10.04 7.67
N SER A 338 -3.15 -10.51 6.59
CA SER A 338 -3.26 -11.90 6.10
C SER A 338 -2.14 -12.87 6.51
N LEU A 339 -1.36 -12.57 7.56
CA LEU A 339 -0.22 -13.40 7.98
C LEU A 339 -0.54 -14.31 9.18
N LEU A 340 -0.22 -15.60 9.03
CA LEU A 340 -0.39 -16.65 10.07
C LEU A 340 0.46 -16.40 11.32
N GLY A 341 1.64 -15.80 11.17
CA GLY A 341 2.62 -15.65 12.24
C GLY A 341 4.03 -15.36 11.74
N THR A 342 5.01 -15.50 12.63
CA THR A 342 6.44 -15.47 12.31
C THR A 342 7.06 -16.86 12.46
N ALA A 343 7.98 -17.23 11.58
CA ALA A 343 8.75 -18.46 11.73
C ALA A 343 9.99 -18.21 12.61
N CYS A 344 10.45 -19.24 13.30
CA CYS A 344 11.63 -19.17 14.17
C CYS A 344 12.75 -20.05 13.59
N ASN A 345 13.84 -19.42 13.16
CA ASN A 345 14.96 -20.10 12.50
C ASN A 345 16.08 -20.31 13.52
N ILE A 346 16.40 -21.57 13.80
CA ILE A 346 17.49 -21.96 14.70
C ILE A 346 18.66 -22.41 13.84
N GLN A 347 19.72 -21.61 13.82
CA GLN A 347 20.87 -21.79 12.90
C GLN A 347 22.19 -21.82 13.68
N THR A 348 23.07 -22.77 13.34
CA THR A 348 24.40 -22.89 13.96
C THR A 348 25.20 -21.60 13.84
N MET A 349 25.83 -21.16 14.93
CA MET A 349 26.73 -20.02 14.96
C MET A 349 28.02 -20.29 14.16
N VAL A 350 28.42 -19.29 13.38
CA VAL A 350 29.75 -19.20 12.75
C VAL A 350 30.33 -17.81 13.01
N PHE A 351 31.64 -17.71 13.17
CA PHE A 351 32.28 -16.58 13.86
C PHE A 351 33.23 -15.77 12.97
N GLY A 352 32.74 -14.62 12.51
CA GLY A 352 33.52 -13.60 11.81
C GLY A 352 34.57 -12.90 12.68
N ASN A 353 34.58 -13.12 14.01
CA ASN A 353 35.37 -12.42 15.03
C ASN A 353 36.37 -13.31 15.79
N LEU A 354 36.80 -14.45 15.21
CA LEU A 354 37.84 -15.30 15.82
C LEU A 354 39.26 -14.69 15.73
N GLY A 355 39.53 -13.91 14.67
CA GLY A 355 40.84 -13.35 14.36
C GLY A 355 40.89 -12.78 12.94
N PRO A 356 42.09 -12.45 12.40
CA PRO A 356 42.25 -11.84 11.07
C PRO A 356 41.90 -12.77 9.90
N THR A 357 41.79 -14.08 10.16
CA THR A 357 41.35 -15.12 9.21
C THR A 357 39.83 -15.26 9.11
N SER A 358 39.08 -14.41 9.81
CA SER A 358 37.62 -14.37 9.81
C SER A 358 37.09 -12.96 9.49
N GLY A 359 35.84 -12.89 9.03
CA GLY A 359 35.13 -11.65 8.78
C GLY A 359 33.65 -11.88 8.46
N THR A 360 32.90 -10.83 8.20
CA THR A 360 31.46 -10.90 7.94
C THR A 360 31.01 -9.72 7.09
N GLY A 361 29.97 -9.88 6.28
CA GLY A 361 29.51 -8.82 5.39
C GLY A 361 28.09 -9.02 4.83
N VAL A 362 27.64 -8.00 4.12
CA VAL A 362 26.34 -7.92 3.46
C VAL A 362 26.57 -7.38 2.04
N ALA A 363 25.99 -8.03 1.02
CA ALA A 363 26.10 -7.56 -0.34
C ALA A 363 24.85 -7.87 -1.19
N PHE A 364 24.71 -7.08 -2.25
CA PHE A 364 23.72 -7.21 -3.31
C PHE A 364 24.40 -7.70 -4.59
N SER A 365 23.79 -8.65 -5.30
CA SER A 365 24.34 -9.17 -6.57
C SER A 365 24.46 -8.11 -7.67
N ARG A 366 23.63 -7.05 -7.57
CA ARG A 366 23.63 -5.86 -8.42
C ARG A 366 23.42 -4.63 -7.55
N ASP A 367 23.86 -3.47 -8.02
CA ASP A 367 23.70 -2.19 -7.33
C ASP A 367 22.22 -1.90 -7.03
N PRO A 368 21.79 -1.80 -5.75
CA PRO A 368 20.38 -1.56 -5.40
C PRO A 368 19.93 -0.12 -5.66
N GLY A 369 20.87 0.81 -5.85
CA GLY A 369 20.62 2.22 -6.18
C GLY A 369 20.49 2.46 -7.69
N THR A 370 21.42 1.93 -8.49
CA THR A 370 21.51 2.19 -9.94
C THR A 370 21.13 1.01 -10.84
N GLY A 371 20.98 -0.20 -10.29
CA GLY A 371 20.64 -1.43 -11.02
C GLY A 371 21.77 -2.07 -11.83
N LYS A 372 22.97 -1.45 -11.87
CA LYS A 372 24.13 -1.99 -12.59
C LYS A 372 24.50 -3.39 -12.09
N ALA A 373 24.82 -4.29 -13.03
CA ALA A 373 25.32 -5.64 -12.78
C ALA A 373 26.76 -5.64 -12.22
N VAL A 374 26.92 -5.13 -11.00
CA VAL A 374 28.15 -5.12 -10.21
C VAL A 374 27.83 -5.49 -8.76
N LEU A 375 28.68 -6.31 -8.15
CA LEU A 375 28.57 -6.69 -6.76
C LEU A 375 28.74 -5.45 -5.87
N ASN A 376 27.70 -5.09 -5.12
CA ASN A 376 27.65 -3.89 -4.29
C ASN A 376 27.45 -4.31 -2.83
N GLY A 377 28.30 -3.86 -1.91
CA GLY A 377 28.21 -4.30 -0.52
C GLY A 377 29.45 -3.98 0.31
N GLU A 378 29.42 -4.44 1.55
CA GLU A 378 30.33 -4.05 2.63
C GLU A 378 30.67 -5.27 3.50
N TYR A 379 31.90 -5.30 4.05
CA TYR A 379 32.32 -6.33 5.01
C TYR A 379 33.30 -5.76 6.05
N LEU A 380 33.46 -6.48 7.16
CA LEU A 380 34.46 -6.21 8.19
C LEU A 380 35.29 -7.46 8.49
N VAL A 381 36.61 -7.29 8.57
CA VAL A 381 37.55 -8.30 9.10
C VAL A 381 37.46 -8.33 10.63
N ASN A 382 37.46 -9.52 11.22
CA ASN A 382 37.43 -9.75 12.67
C ASN A 382 36.25 -9.00 13.36
N ALA A 383 35.01 -9.36 12.99
CA ALA A 383 33.77 -8.69 13.40
C ALA A 383 32.56 -9.64 13.39
N GLN A 384 31.47 -9.28 14.08
CA GLN A 384 30.15 -9.91 13.91
C GLN A 384 29.22 -9.00 13.07
N GLY A 385 28.16 -9.56 12.48
CA GLY A 385 27.26 -8.81 11.58
C GLY A 385 26.58 -7.61 12.25
N GLU A 386 26.41 -7.66 13.57
CA GLU A 386 26.00 -6.54 14.41
C GLU A 386 26.94 -5.33 14.28
N ASP A 387 28.26 -5.54 14.27
CA ASP A 387 29.26 -4.47 14.17
C ASP A 387 29.19 -3.76 12.79
N VAL A 388 28.73 -4.45 11.74
CA VAL A 388 28.48 -3.89 10.40
C VAL A 388 27.20 -3.06 10.39
N VAL A 389 26.12 -3.54 11.01
CA VAL A 389 24.80 -2.86 11.03
C VAL A 389 24.81 -1.64 11.96
N ALA A 390 25.52 -1.72 13.10
CA ALA A 390 25.62 -0.63 14.06
C ALA A 390 26.56 0.51 13.63
N GLY A 391 27.39 0.31 12.58
CA GLY A 391 28.28 1.34 12.03
C GLY A 391 29.43 1.77 12.96
N ILE A 392 29.65 1.07 14.08
CA ILE A 392 30.69 1.36 15.09
C ILE A 392 32.10 1.30 14.48
N ARG A 393 32.28 0.49 13.43
CA ARG A 393 33.49 0.44 12.60
C ARG A 393 33.10 0.70 11.15
N THR A 394 33.82 1.62 10.49
CA THR A 394 33.67 1.87 9.05
C THR A 394 33.89 0.57 8.25
N PRO A 395 32.89 0.08 7.49
CA PRO A 395 33.05 -1.14 6.70
C PRO A 395 34.00 -0.95 5.50
N GLU A 396 34.60 -2.04 5.05
CA GLU A 396 35.33 -2.07 3.78
C GLU A 396 34.40 -2.45 2.62
N PRO A 397 34.54 -1.85 1.42
CA PRO A 397 33.80 -2.27 0.23
C PRO A 397 34.07 -3.74 -0.11
N ILE A 398 33.04 -4.50 -0.49
CA ILE A 398 33.12 -5.95 -0.79
C ILE A 398 34.19 -6.32 -1.83
N SER A 399 34.63 -5.38 -2.67
CA SER A 399 35.73 -5.57 -3.63
C SER A 399 37.12 -5.67 -3.02
N THR A 400 37.37 -5.22 -1.78
CA THR A 400 38.68 -5.44 -1.11
C THR A 400 38.79 -6.84 -0.51
N MET A 401 37.68 -7.57 -0.36
CA MET A 401 37.63 -8.95 0.16
C MET A 401 38.51 -9.92 -0.64
N GLU A 402 38.70 -9.69 -1.94
CA GLU A 402 39.63 -10.45 -2.80
C GLU A 402 41.05 -10.52 -2.21
N LYS A 403 41.50 -9.43 -1.56
CA LYS A 403 42.86 -9.32 -1.01
C LYS A 403 42.99 -9.99 0.36
N GLY A 404 41.92 -10.01 1.15
CA GLY A 404 41.90 -10.64 2.48
C GLY A 404 41.59 -12.13 2.44
N PHE A 405 40.59 -12.53 1.66
CA PHE A 405 40.04 -13.89 1.63
C PHE A 405 39.80 -14.41 0.20
N PRO A 406 40.84 -14.49 -0.67
CA PRO A 406 40.66 -14.74 -2.11
C PRO A 406 39.82 -15.98 -2.44
N LYS A 407 40.04 -17.11 -1.75
CA LYS A 407 39.25 -18.35 -1.95
C LYS A 407 37.78 -18.16 -1.58
N ALA A 408 37.51 -17.50 -0.46
CA ALA A 408 36.16 -17.25 0.02
C ALA A 408 35.44 -16.24 -0.90
N TYR A 409 36.15 -15.24 -1.43
CA TYR A 409 35.62 -14.29 -2.40
C TYR A 409 35.26 -14.96 -3.73
N GLU A 410 36.12 -15.85 -4.24
CA GLU A 410 35.85 -16.66 -5.44
C GLU A 410 34.64 -17.59 -5.24
N GLN A 411 34.50 -18.20 -4.05
CA GLN A 411 33.31 -18.97 -3.69
C GLN A 411 32.06 -18.07 -3.54
N PHE A 412 32.20 -16.87 -2.98
CA PHE A 412 31.12 -15.92 -2.76
C PHE A 412 30.52 -15.45 -4.08
N ILE A 413 31.34 -15.04 -5.06
CA ILE A 413 30.87 -14.65 -6.39
C ILE A 413 30.09 -15.79 -7.06
N ARG A 414 30.57 -17.04 -6.97
CA ARG A 414 29.85 -18.22 -7.47
C ARG A 414 28.51 -18.42 -6.78
N ASN A 415 28.47 -18.35 -5.46
CA ASN A 415 27.24 -18.51 -4.66
C ASN A 415 26.21 -17.43 -5.03
N VAL A 416 26.63 -16.17 -5.11
CA VAL A 416 25.78 -15.03 -5.48
C VAL A 416 25.22 -15.19 -6.90
N HIS A 417 26.04 -15.59 -7.88
CA HIS A 417 25.57 -15.82 -9.24
C HIS A 417 24.60 -17.01 -9.34
N THR A 418 24.85 -18.09 -8.61
CA THR A 418 23.94 -19.25 -8.51
C THR A 418 22.58 -18.85 -7.94
N LEU A 419 22.56 -18.00 -6.91
CA LEU A 419 21.33 -17.52 -6.29
C LEU A 419 20.56 -16.56 -7.21
N GLU A 420 21.24 -15.69 -7.94
CA GLU A 420 20.60 -14.80 -8.92
C GLU A 420 19.96 -15.58 -10.08
N GLN A 421 20.63 -16.62 -10.59
CA GLN A 421 20.05 -17.54 -11.58
C GLN A 421 18.84 -18.31 -11.01
N HIS A 422 18.95 -18.84 -9.79
CA HIS A 422 17.90 -19.67 -9.16
C HIS A 422 16.63 -18.88 -8.83
N PHE A 423 16.77 -17.71 -8.19
CA PHE A 423 15.64 -16.83 -7.86
C PHE A 423 15.18 -15.93 -9.02
N LYS A 424 15.95 -15.91 -10.13
CA LYS A 424 15.75 -15.04 -11.30
C LYS A 424 15.62 -13.56 -10.96
N ASP A 425 16.50 -13.08 -10.07
CA ASP A 425 16.32 -11.80 -9.37
C ASP A 425 17.58 -11.38 -8.61
N MET A 426 17.84 -10.07 -8.50
CA MET A 426 18.92 -9.55 -7.68
C MET A 426 18.75 -9.95 -6.20
N GLN A 427 19.82 -10.47 -5.62
CA GLN A 427 19.84 -11.02 -4.26
C GLN A 427 20.60 -10.12 -3.30
N ASP A 428 20.02 -9.93 -2.12
CA ASP A 428 20.61 -9.37 -0.90
C ASP A 428 21.01 -10.55 -0.01
N VAL A 429 22.31 -10.65 0.30
CA VAL A 429 22.92 -11.78 1.00
C VAL A 429 23.73 -11.35 2.22
N GLU A 430 23.59 -12.10 3.31
CA GLU A 430 24.44 -12.02 4.50
C GLU A 430 25.42 -13.20 4.49
N PHE A 431 26.70 -12.96 4.80
CA PHE A 431 27.72 -14.01 4.84
C PHE A 431 28.74 -13.81 5.97
N THR A 432 29.41 -14.90 6.35
CA THR A 432 30.53 -14.90 7.29
C THR A 432 31.66 -15.78 6.74
N VAL A 433 32.90 -15.33 6.92
CA VAL A 433 34.09 -16.14 6.76
C VAL A 433 34.57 -16.56 8.15
N GLU A 434 34.65 -17.86 8.41
CA GLU A 434 35.22 -18.44 9.62
C GLU A 434 36.49 -19.20 9.24
N ASN A 435 37.67 -18.68 9.62
CA ASN A 435 38.98 -19.29 9.32
C ASN A 435 39.15 -19.72 7.84
N GLU A 436 39.10 -18.74 6.93
CA GLU A 436 39.06 -18.90 5.47
C GLU A 436 37.82 -19.62 4.87
N ARG A 437 36.96 -20.31 5.65
CA ARG A 437 35.74 -20.95 5.12
C ARG A 437 34.60 -19.95 5.02
N LEU A 438 34.01 -19.84 3.82
CA LEU A 438 32.78 -19.08 3.59
C LEU A 438 31.55 -19.84 4.11
N TRP A 439 30.62 -19.09 4.70
CA TRP A 439 29.27 -19.52 5.08
C TRP A 439 28.25 -18.47 4.65
N MET A 440 27.18 -18.89 3.98
CA MET A 440 26.05 -18.03 3.61
C MET A 440 24.98 -18.09 4.71
N LEU A 441 24.61 -16.93 5.28
CA LEU A 441 23.72 -16.83 6.44
C LEU A 441 22.28 -16.50 6.07
N GLN A 442 22.07 -15.77 4.98
CA GLN A 442 20.75 -15.36 4.51
C GLN A 442 20.82 -15.01 3.02
N CYS A 443 19.74 -15.27 2.28
CA CYS A 443 19.46 -14.62 1.01
C CYS A 443 18.01 -14.13 0.97
N ARG A 444 17.74 -13.10 0.16
CA ARG A 444 16.40 -12.60 -0.17
C ARG A 444 16.46 -11.78 -1.46
N SER A 445 15.34 -11.63 -2.18
CA SER A 445 15.22 -10.58 -3.20
C SER A 445 15.58 -9.23 -2.60
N GLY A 446 16.62 -8.58 -3.12
CA GLY A 446 17.14 -7.35 -2.52
C GLY A 446 16.24 -6.15 -2.79
N LYS A 447 15.98 -5.35 -1.75
CA LYS A 447 15.29 -4.05 -1.90
C LYS A 447 16.12 -3.11 -2.78
N ARG A 448 15.45 -2.32 -3.60
CA ARG A 448 16.07 -1.52 -4.66
C ARG A 448 15.24 -0.27 -4.97
N THR A 449 15.83 0.69 -5.68
CA THR A 449 15.12 1.87 -6.20
C THR A 449 14.27 1.50 -7.41
N GLY A 450 13.32 2.35 -7.79
CA GLY A 450 12.52 2.15 -9.01
C GLY A 450 13.36 2.06 -10.28
N GLN A 451 14.38 2.90 -10.42
CA GLN A 451 15.32 2.86 -11.54
C GLN A 451 16.13 1.56 -11.55
N ALA A 452 16.62 1.11 -10.39
CA ALA A 452 17.30 -0.18 -10.27
C ALA A 452 16.37 -1.36 -10.58
N ALA A 453 15.10 -1.31 -10.18
CA ALA A 453 14.12 -2.35 -10.53
C ALA A 453 13.89 -2.46 -12.04
N LEU A 454 13.70 -1.33 -12.74
CA LEU A 454 13.59 -1.31 -14.20
C LEU A 454 14.84 -1.88 -14.87
N LYS A 455 16.02 -1.42 -14.45
CA LYS A 455 17.28 -1.86 -15.04
C LYS A 455 17.54 -3.33 -14.82
N ILE A 456 17.44 -3.82 -13.58
CA ILE A 456 17.65 -5.23 -13.25
C ILE A 456 16.64 -6.11 -14.01
N ALA A 457 15.38 -5.69 -14.13
CA ALA A 457 14.38 -6.42 -14.92
C ALA A 457 14.71 -6.46 -16.43
N CYS A 458 15.34 -5.42 -16.98
CA CYS A 458 15.76 -5.41 -18.38
C CYS A 458 17.02 -6.26 -18.61
N ASP A 459 18.04 -6.07 -17.77
CA ASP A 459 19.33 -6.76 -17.86
C ASP A 459 19.14 -8.28 -17.68
N LEU A 460 18.33 -8.75 -16.72
CA LEU A 460 18.04 -10.18 -16.51
C LEU A 460 17.33 -10.87 -17.70
N VAL A 461 16.61 -10.11 -18.54
CA VAL A 461 15.98 -10.63 -19.76
C VAL A 461 16.98 -10.66 -20.92
N ASP A 462 17.81 -9.62 -21.06
CA ASP A 462 18.85 -9.58 -22.10
C ASP A 462 19.99 -10.58 -21.84
N GLU A 463 20.23 -10.93 -20.57
CA GLU A 463 21.09 -12.05 -20.14
C GLU A 463 20.41 -13.43 -20.27
N GLY A 464 19.10 -13.48 -20.56
CA GLY A 464 18.34 -14.73 -20.71
C GLY A 464 18.03 -15.49 -19.41
N ILE A 465 18.21 -14.87 -18.24
CA ILE A 465 17.94 -15.47 -16.92
C ILE A 465 16.43 -15.55 -16.66
N CYS A 466 15.65 -14.58 -17.13
CA CYS A 466 14.19 -14.58 -17.02
C CYS A 466 13.51 -14.18 -18.33
N THR A 467 12.23 -14.54 -18.47
CA THR A 467 11.38 -14.10 -19.57
C THR A 467 10.78 -12.71 -19.30
N PRO A 468 10.35 -11.93 -20.31
CA PRO A 468 9.62 -10.68 -20.11
C PRO A 468 8.43 -10.82 -19.15
N GLU A 469 7.66 -11.91 -19.27
CA GLU A 469 6.54 -12.20 -18.35
C GLU A 469 6.99 -12.44 -16.90
N GLU A 470 8.18 -13.02 -16.68
CA GLU A 470 8.75 -13.16 -15.33
C GLU A 470 9.30 -11.81 -14.80
N ALA A 471 9.97 -11.03 -15.65
CA ALA A 471 10.51 -9.72 -15.30
C ALA A 471 9.41 -8.73 -14.88
N LEU A 472 8.27 -8.71 -15.59
CA LEU A 472 7.09 -7.93 -15.23
C LEU A 472 6.58 -8.23 -13.82
N LEU A 473 6.73 -9.46 -13.32
CA LEU A 473 6.30 -9.86 -11.97
C LEU A 473 7.30 -9.45 -10.86
N LYS A 474 8.53 -9.07 -11.21
CA LYS A 474 9.57 -8.62 -10.27
C LYS A 474 9.53 -7.11 -10.00
N VAL A 475 8.98 -6.31 -10.92
CA VAL A 475 8.85 -4.86 -10.75
C VAL A 475 7.54 -4.52 -10.03
N GLU A 476 7.58 -4.21 -8.74
CA GLU A 476 6.38 -3.78 -8.01
C GLU A 476 5.81 -2.45 -8.57
N PRO A 477 4.48 -2.22 -8.58
CA PRO A 477 3.87 -1.00 -9.14
C PRO A 477 4.38 0.31 -8.53
N ASP A 478 4.85 0.29 -7.28
CA ASP A 478 5.41 1.46 -6.62
C ASP A 478 6.78 1.85 -7.20
N HIS A 479 7.61 0.91 -7.68
CA HIS A 479 8.84 1.23 -8.41
C HIS A 479 8.57 2.13 -9.62
N VAL A 480 7.45 1.93 -10.32
CA VAL A 480 7.03 2.80 -11.43
C VAL A 480 6.61 4.18 -10.93
N LYS A 481 5.96 4.29 -9.76
CA LYS A 481 5.69 5.59 -9.12
C LYS A 481 6.99 6.32 -8.77
N GLN A 482 8.02 5.60 -8.28
CA GLN A 482 9.33 6.18 -7.98
C GLN A 482 10.01 6.77 -9.23
N VAL A 483 9.93 6.08 -10.37
CA VAL A 483 10.50 6.55 -11.65
C VAL A 483 9.70 7.72 -12.24
N LEU A 484 8.42 7.85 -11.88
CA LEU A 484 7.58 9.01 -12.21
C LEU A 484 7.70 10.17 -11.20
N HIS A 485 8.52 10.06 -10.16
CA HIS A 485 8.81 11.21 -9.29
C HIS A 485 9.59 12.28 -10.06
N PRO A 486 9.45 13.56 -9.67
CA PRO A 486 10.16 14.63 -10.33
C PRO A 486 11.69 14.47 -10.15
N THR A 487 12.42 14.84 -11.19
CA THR A 487 13.88 14.89 -11.25
C THR A 487 14.30 16.26 -11.79
N PHE A 488 15.44 16.80 -11.35
CA PHE A 488 15.99 17.98 -12.02
C PHE A 488 16.39 17.62 -13.45
N SER A 489 16.06 18.48 -14.42
CA SER A 489 16.43 18.22 -15.82
C SER A 489 17.95 18.27 -16.00
N ALA A 490 18.48 17.62 -17.04
CA ALA A 490 19.90 17.70 -17.36
C ALA A 490 20.36 19.16 -17.59
N GLU A 491 19.49 19.99 -18.16
CA GLU A 491 19.72 21.42 -18.39
C GLU A 491 19.74 22.21 -17.07
N ALA A 492 18.88 21.86 -16.11
CA ALA A 492 18.90 22.44 -14.77
C ALA A 492 20.17 22.05 -14.01
N LEU A 493 20.55 20.77 -14.01
CA LEU A 493 21.78 20.26 -13.38
C LEU A 493 23.04 20.88 -13.99
N GLU A 494 23.08 21.09 -15.31
CA GLU A 494 24.21 21.75 -15.99
C GLU A 494 24.25 23.27 -15.76
N SER A 495 23.14 23.90 -15.34
CA SER A 495 23.03 25.35 -15.18
C SER A 495 23.93 25.91 -14.08
N ALA A 496 24.37 27.16 -14.26
CA ALA A 496 25.00 27.95 -13.21
C ALA A 496 24.08 28.11 -11.98
N VAL A 497 22.77 28.25 -12.18
CA VAL A 497 21.79 28.42 -11.09
C VAL A 497 21.81 27.25 -10.12
N TYR A 498 21.93 26.01 -10.62
CA TYR A 498 22.10 24.83 -9.78
C TYR A 498 23.49 24.81 -9.12
N LYS A 499 24.54 24.84 -9.93
CA LYS A 499 25.94 24.64 -9.47
C LYS A 499 26.44 25.73 -8.52
N GLU A 500 25.97 26.97 -8.63
CA GLU A 500 26.33 28.09 -7.73
C GLU A 500 25.48 28.13 -6.45
N ASN A 501 24.44 27.30 -6.33
CA ASN A 501 23.56 27.26 -5.16
C ASN A 501 23.55 25.92 -4.41
N VAL A 502 24.41 24.96 -4.77
CA VAL A 502 24.73 23.82 -3.88
C VAL A 502 25.38 24.40 -2.61
N VAL A 503 24.81 24.10 -1.44
CA VAL A 503 25.26 24.63 -0.14
C VAL A 503 25.85 23.58 0.79
N ALA A 504 25.58 22.30 0.56
CA ALA A 504 26.12 21.17 1.31
C ALA A 504 25.98 19.87 0.51
N VAL A 505 26.82 18.87 0.81
CA VAL A 505 26.74 17.55 0.16
C VAL A 505 26.80 16.43 1.21
N GLY A 506 25.75 15.62 1.28
CA GLY A 506 25.72 14.39 2.06
C GLY A 506 25.82 13.13 1.18
N LEU A 507 25.48 11.99 1.75
CA LEU A 507 25.37 10.73 1.02
C LEU A 507 23.98 10.58 0.38
N ALA A 508 23.93 9.96 -0.80
CA ALA A 508 22.69 9.62 -1.50
C ALA A 508 21.89 8.54 -0.73
N GLY A 509 21.02 8.97 0.18
CA GLY A 509 20.19 8.11 1.02
C GLY A 509 19.02 7.47 0.27
N GLY A 510 18.43 8.20 -0.68
CA GLY A 510 17.37 7.72 -1.58
C GLY A 510 17.17 8.66 -2.77
N PRO A 511 16.96 8.15 -4.00
CA PRO A 511 17.09 8.94 -5.22
C PRO A 511 15.92 9.89 -5.51
N GLY A 512 16.13 10.78 -6.47
CA GLY A 512 15.13 11.71 -7.02
C GLY A 512 15.33 13.15 -6.57
N ALA A 513 14.45 14.06 -7.03
CA ALA A 513 14.47 15.47 -6.68
C ALA A 513 13.26 15.85 -5.82
N ALA A 514 13.48 16.62 -4.76
CA ALA A 514 12.41 17.21 -3.97
C ALA A 514 12.65 18.71 -3.79
N VAL A 515 11.57 19.49 -3.84
CA VAL A 515 11.55 20.93 -3.56
C VAL A 515 10.44 21.20 -2.57
N GLY A 516 10.74 21.91 -1.49
CA GLY A 516 9.78 22.17 -0.42
C GLY A 516 10.33 23.05 0.69
N LYS A 517 9.46 23.40 1.64
CA LYS A 517 9.81 24.19 2.82
C LYS A 517 10.54 23.34 3.86
N VAL A 518 11.61 23.85 4.45
CA VAL A 518 12.31 23.21 5.59
C VAL A 518 11.37 23.12 6.79
N VAL A 519 11.28 21.93 7.40
CA VAL A 519 10.60 21.68 8.68
C VAL A 519 11.45 20.77 9.56
N PHE A 520 11.36 20.94 10.88
CA PHE A 520 12.23 20.24 11.85
C PHE A 520 11.49 19.23 12.73
N SER A 521 10.16 19.24 12.77
CA SER A 521 9.36 18.27 13.54
C SER A 521 8.40 17.47 12.67
N THR A 522 8.06 16.29 13.18
CA THR A 522 7.14 15.31 12.61
C THR A 522 5.74 15.88 12.40
N GLU A 523 5.23 16.59 13.39
CA GLU A 523 3.87 17.13 13.45
C GLU A 523 3.71 18.24 12.42
N THR A 524 4.66 19.19 12.39
CA THR A 524 4.67 20.28 11.39
C THR A 524 4.85 19.73 9.98
N ALA A 525 5.58 18.63 9.79
CA ALA A 525 5.67 17.98 8.48
C ALA A 525 4.33 17.39 8.02
N GLU A 526 3.58 16.76 8.92
CA GLU A 526 2.22 16.24 8.65
C GLU A 526 1.21 17.37 8.39
N GLU A 527 1.17 18.40 9.24
CA GLU A 527 0.31 19.58 9.10
C GLU A 527 0.53 20.29 7.75
N MET A 528 1.80 20.47 7.35
CA MET A 528 2.19 21.21 6.14
C MET A 528 2.31 20.34 4.87
N THR A 529 1.91 19.05 4.92
CA THR A 529 2.01 18.09 3.79
C THR A 529 1.58 18.69 2.44
N LYS A 530 0.47 19.44 2.43
CA LYS A 530 -0.12 20.02 1.21
C LYS A 530 0.74 21.10 0.54
N GLU A 531 1.56 21.82 1.31
CA GLU A 531 2.48 22.84 0.77
C GLU A 531 3.74 22.19 0.16
N GLY A 532 4.13 21.03 0.71
CA GLY A 532 5.34 20.31 0.32
C GLY A 532 6.55 20.73 1.12
N VAL A 533 7.04 19.83 1.95
CA VAL A 533 8.09 20.09 2.95
C VAL A 533 9.29 19.16 2.81
N ILE A 534 10.45 19.63 3.27
CA ILE A 534 11.67 18.84 3.43
C ILE A 534 11.93 18.68 4.92
N LEU A 535 11.90 17.44 5.42
CA LEU A 535 12.12 17.14 6.84
C LEU A 535 13.62 17.10 7.12
N VAL A 536 14.09 18.00 7.98
CA VAL A 536 15.50 18.09 8.39
C VAL A 536 15.66 17.64 9.84
N ARG A 537 16.58 16.70 10.09
CA ARG A 537 16.80 16.07 11.41
C ARG A 537 18.30 15.86 11.65
N GLU A 538 18.72 15.72 12.90
CA GLU A 538 20.08 15.20 13.17
C GLU A 538 20.18 13.71 12.79
N THR A 539 19.21 12.92 13.25
CA THR A 539 18.96 11.51 12.90
C THR A 539 17.46 11.23 12.90
N THR A 540 17.02 10.18 12.19
CA THR A 540 15.63 9.67 12.26
C THR A 540 15.51 8.44 13.16
N SER A 541 14.50 8.38 14.02
CA SER A 541 14.08 7.16 14.72
C SER A 541 12.87 6.48 14.03
N PRO A 542 12.43 5.28 14.45
CA PRO A 542 11.15 4.69 14.03
C PRO A 542 9.92 5.52 14.40
N GLU A 543 10.03 6.50 15.30
CA GLU A 543 8.97 7.43 15.67
C GLU A 543 8.79 8.54 14.61
N ASP A 544 9.86 8.88 13.87
CA ASP A 544 9.84 9.89 12.81
C ASP A 544 9.07 9.47 11.55
N VAL A 545 8.60 8.22 11.48
CA VAL A 545 7.96 7.57 10.31
C VAL A 545 6.81 8.39 9.72
N GLY A 546 5.97 9.02 10.56
CA GLY A 546 4.83 9.82 10.10
C GLY A 546 5.24 11.07 9.33
N GLY A 547 6.05 11.94 9.95
CA GLY A 547 6.61 13.13 9.29
C GLY A 547 7.53 12.80 8.11
N MET A 548 8.30 11.71 8.19
CA MET A 548 9.07 11.21 7.04
C MET A 548 8.14 10.83 5.87
N TRP A 549 6.99 10.20 6.15
CA TRP A 549 5.98 9.86 5.13
C TRP A 549 5.28 11.09 4.54
N ALA A 550 5.00 12.10 5.36
CA ALA A 550 4.41 13.37 4.94
C ALA A 550 5.35 14.22 4.05
N SER A 551 6.65 14.21 4.35
CA SER A 551 7.65 15.01 3.63
C SER A 551 7.77 14.68 2.13
N ARG A 552 8.14 15.65 1.31
CA ARG A 552 8.58 15.41 -0.09
C ARG A 552 9.99 14.83 -0.15
N GLY A 553 10.82 15.10 0.84
CA GLY A 553 12.19 14.59 0.95
C GLY A 553 12.77 14.80 2.34
N ILE A 554 13.87 14.12 2.64
CA ILE A 554 14.41 13.97 4.00
C ILE A 554 15.91 14.28 4.00
N VAL A 555 16.38 15.07 4.97
CA VAL A 555 17.80 15.38 5.18
C VAL A 555 18.21 14.97 6.60
N THR A 556 19.32 14.24 6.75
CA THR A 556 19.94 13.98 8.06
C THR A 556 21.41 14.42 8.15
N CYS A 557 21.78 15.04 9.27
CA CYS A 557 23.18 15.37 9.56
C CYS A 557 24.04 14.11 9.70
N ARG A 558 23.52 13.05 10.33
CA ARG A 558 24.25 11.80 10.57
C ARG A 558 23.58 10.59 9.90
N GLY A 559 24.36 9.52 9.72
CA GLY A 559 23.91 8.21 9.25
C GLY A 559 24.37 7.86 7.84
N GLY A 560 24.87 6.63 7.64
CA GLY A 560 25.32 6.15 6.34
C GLY A 560 24.18 5.77 5.39
N VAL A 561 24.53 5.31 4.18
CA VAL A 561 23.56 4.81 3.17
C VAL A 561 22.80 3.54 3.60
N THR A 562 23.13 2.95 4.74
CA THR A 562 22.45 1.81 5.39
C THR A 562 21.59 2.22 6.59
N SER A 563 21.57 3.51 6.94
CA SER A 563 20.82 4.06 8.10
C SER A 563 19.29 3.96 7.94
N HIS A 564 18.58 4.11 9.08
CA HIS A 564 17.11 4.13 9.13
C HIS A 564 16.49 5.05 8.06
N ALA A 565 16.95 6.31 7.99
CA ALA A 565 16.50 7.28 7.00
C ALA A 565 16.65 6.75 5.57
N ALA A 566 17.83 6.28 5.18
CA ALA A 566 18.10 5.80 3.82
C ALA A 566 17.34 4.50 3.47
N VAL A 567 17.21 3.56 4.41
CA VAL A 567 16.48 2.30 4.21
C VAL A 567 14.98 2.55 4.06
N VAL A 568 14.41 3.43 4.89
CA VAL A 568 12.99 3.80 4.84
C VAL A 568 12.68 4.65 3.61
N ALA A 569 13.47 5.70 3.34
CA ALA A 569 13.26 6.60 2.21
C ALA A 569 13.28 5.89 0.85
N ARG A 570 14.26 4.98 0.59
CA ARG A 570 14.26 4.16 -0.63
C ARG A 570 13.09 3.19 -0.71
N GLY A 571 12.66 2.64 0.43
CA GLY A 571 11.45 1.82 0.51
C GLY A 571 10.19 2.56 0.05
N TRP A 572 10.13 3.88 0.25
CA TRP A 572 9.02 4.74 -0.17
C TRP A 572 9.29 5.55 -1.45
N GLY A 573 10.50 5.49 -2.00
CA GLY A 573 10.92 6.28 -3.17
C GLY A 573 11.17 7.76 -2.90
N LYS A 574 11.29 8.19 -1.65
CA LYS A 574 11.49 9.60 -1.33
C LYS A 574 12.96 10.02 -1.54
N PRO A 575 13.20 11.18 -2.18
CA PRO A 575 14.50 11.84 -2.19
C PRO A 575 15.03 12.02 -0.77
N CYS A 576 16.25 11.54 -0.51
CA CYS A 576 16.84 11.58 0.81
C CYS A 576 18.36 11.76 0.75
N VAL A 577 18.86 12.70 1.56
CA VAL A 577 20.28 12.96 1.80
C VAL A 577 20.59 12.60 3.24
N VAL A 578 21.62 11.79 3.50
CA VAL A 578 21.97 11.31 4.85
C VAL A 578 23.45 11.51 5.14
N GLY A 579 23.84 11.69 6.40
CA GLY A 579 25.24 11.85 6.76
C GLY A 579 25.87 13.11 6.18
N CYS A 580 25.09 14.20 6.11
CA CYS A 580 25.57 15.50 5.66
C CYS A 580 26.35 16.19 6.79
N ASP A 581 27.62 15.83 6.97
CA ASP A 581 28.48 16.39 8.03
C ASP A 581 28.69 17.92 7.90
N ASP A 582 28.41 18.51 6.73
CA ASP A 582 28.47 19.96 6.47
C ASP A 582 27.38 20.79 7.17
N ILE A 583 26.28 20.18 7.63
CA ILE A 583 25.17 20.90 8.28
C ILE A 583 25.15 20.70 9.81
N ASP A 584 24.77 21.75 10.52
CA ASP A 584 24.39 21.72 11.94
C ASP A 584 22.90 22.03 12.08
N VAL A 585 22.19 21.43 13.04
CA VAL A 585 20.73 21.55 13.15
C VAL A 585 20.32 21.74 14.61
N ASP A 586 19.82 22.94 14.93
CA ASP A 586 19.25 23.21 16.26
C ASP A 586 17.73 23.06 16.24
N MET A 587 17.29 21.92 16.76
CA MET A 587 15.89 21.54 16.95
C MET A 587 15.10 22.50 17.85
N LYS A 588 15.76 23.33 18.68
CA LYS A 588 15.11 24.27 19.62
C LYS A 588 14.86 25.64 19.00
N THR A 589 15.81 26.16 18.22
CA THR A 589 15.60 27.39 17.44
C THR A 589 14.92 27.15 16.09
N LYS A 590 14.81 25.88 15.67
CA LYS A 590 14.30 25.44 14.36
C LYS A 590 15.12 26.05 13.21
N THR A 591 16.42 25.79 13.25
CA THR A 591 17.40 26.30 12.27
C THR A 591 18.32 25.18 11.75
N MET A 592 18.74 25.31 10.49
CA MET A 592 19.80 24.52 9.86
C MET A 592 20.92 25.48 9.46
N THR A 593 22.13 25.28 9.98
CA THR A 593 23.30 26.11 9.69
C THR A 593 24.30 25.35 8.83
N ILE A 594 24.76 25.96 7.74
CA ILE A 594 25.86 25.43 6.90
C ILE A 594 27.20 25.77 7.57
N LYS A 595 28.00 24.76 7.92
CA LYS A 595 29.21 24.95 8.76
C LYS A 595 30.34 25.74 8.09
N GLU A 596 30.50 25.63 6.77
CA GLU A 596 31.55 26.36 6.04
C GLU A 596 31.21 27.84 5.84
N THR A 597 29.96 28.16 5.52
CA THR A 597 29.53 29.52 5.16
C THR A 597 28.93 30.32 6.32
N GLY A 598 28.44 29.64 7.37
CA GLY A 598 27.67 30.25 8.45
C GLY A 598 26.26 30.69 8.04
N GLU A 599 25.74 30.18 6.92
CA GLU A 599 24.38 30.48 6.45
C GLU A 599 23.32 29.71 7.26
N GLU A 600 22.22 30.39 7.62
CA GLU A 600 21.16 29.91 8.51
C GLU A 600 19.82 29.82 7.75
N PHE A 601 19.30 28.60 7.55
CA PHE A 601 17.97 28.32 7.00
C PHE A 601 16.95 28.07 8.13
N LYS A 602 15.72 28.55 7.95
CA LYS A 602 14.65 28.56 8.97
C LYS A 602 13.47 27.69 8.56
N GLU A 603 12.66 27.33 9.54
CA GLU A 603 11.39 26.67 9.27
C GLU A 603 10.52 27.53 8.35
N GLY A 604 10.12 26.97 7.21
CA GLY A 604 9.38 27.66 6.16
C GLY A 604 10.21 28.13 4.96
N ASP A 605 11.55 28.19 5.05
CA ASP A 605 12.42 28.53 3.91
C ASP A 605 12.42 27.39 2.87
N VAL A 606 12.46 27.74 1.57
CA VAL A 606 12.37 26.75 0.49
C VAL A 606 13.76 26.30 0.05
N ILE A 607 14.03 24.99 0.10
CA ILE A 607 15.22 24.36 -0.46
C ILE A 607 14.85 23.30 -1.50
N SER A 608 15.84 22.95 -2.33
CA SER A 608 15.80 21.78 -3.20
C SER A 608 16.83 20.76 -2.73
N ILE A 609 16.52 19.46 -2.82
CA ILE A 609 17.48 18.37 -2.55
C ILE A 609 17.55 17.40 -3.72
N ASN A 610 18.75 16.94 -4.04
CA ASN A 610 19.02 15.88 -5.01
C ASN A 610 19.44 14.61 -4.27
N GLY A 611 18.48 13.75 -3.97
CA GLY A 611 18.73 12.50 -3.26
C GLY A 611 19.54 11.48 -4.07
N SER A 612 19.74 11.69 -5.37
CA SER A 612 20.57 10.84 -6.23
C SER A 612 22.06 11.20 -6.17
N THR A 613 22.42 12.45 -5.85
CA THR A 613 23.81 12.92 -5.74
C THR A 613 24.24 13.24 -4.30
N GLY A 614 23.28 13.49 -3.40
CA GLY A 614 23.53 13.96 -2.04
C GLY A 614 23.54 15.48 -1.88
N GLU A 615 23.28 16.25 -2.96
CA GLU A 615 23.38 17.71 -2.95
C GLU A 615 22.16 18.39 -2.32
N ILE A 616 22.42 19.40 -1.48
CA ILE A 616 21.41 20.32 -0.94
C ILE A 616 21.59 21.69 -1.63
N VAL A 617 20.50 22.27 -2.13
CA VAL A 617 20.52 23.46 -2.99
C VAL A 617 19.62 24.57 -2.40
N ARG A 618 20.17 25.79 -2.25
CA ARG A 618 19.53 26.96 -1.61
C ARG A 618 18.22 27.41 -2.26
N VAL A 619 18.06 27.18 -3.57
CA VAL A 619 16.95 27.73 -4.37
C VAL A 619 15.99 26.64 -4.84
N ALA A 620 14.75 27.02 -5.15
CA ALA A 620 13.81 26.16 -5.85
C ALA A 620 14.27 25.92 -7.29
N ILE A 621 14.63 24.68 -7.63
CA ILE A 621 15.02 24.25 -8.98
C ILE A 621 13.80 23.61 -9.66
N GLU A 622 13.56 23.92 -10.94
CA GLU A 622 12.46 23.32 -11.69
C GLU A 622 12.67 21.81 -11.87
N THR A 623 11.59 21.03 -11.72
CA THR A 623 11.63 19.57 -11.80
C THR A 623 10.78 19.06 -12.97
N THR A 624 11.33 18.06 -13.64
CA THR A 624 10.76 17.39 -14.80
C THR A 624 10.45 15.93 -14.48
N VAL A 625 9.42 15.36 -15.11
CA VAL A 625 9.13 13.92 -15.00
C VAL A 625 9.90 13.18 -16.09
N PRO A 626 10.63 12.08 -15.79
CA PRO A 626 11.37 11.32 -16.79
C PRO A 626 10.51 10.82 -17.96
N ALA A 627 11.09 10.82 -19.17
CA ALA A 627 10.45 10.32 -20.38
C ALA A 627 10.30 8.78 -20.37
N LEU A 628 9.36 8.24 -21.16
CA LEU A 628 9.16 6.79 -21.31
C LEU A 628 10.19 6.13 -22.25
N GLU A 629 11.47 6.41 -22.04
CA GLU A 629 12.58 5.91 -22.87
C GLU A 629 13.35 4.78 -22.17
N GLY A 630 14.32 4.20 -22.88
CA GLY A 630 15.23 3.17 -22.36
C GLY A 630 14.51 1.96 -21.73
N GLU A 631 15.02 1.51 -20.59
CA GLU A 631 14.47 0.40 -19.80
C GLU A 631 13.00 0.62 -19.39
N PHE A 632 12.54 1.85 -19.20
CA PHE A 632 11.16 2.13 -18.80
C PHE A 632 10.18 1.90 -19.96
N GLY A 633 10.49 2.42 -21.14
CA GLY A 633 9.74 2.15 -22.36
C GLY A 633 9.70 0.66 -22.71
N LYS A 634 10.83 -0.05 -22.51
CA LYS A 634 10.96 -1.49 -22.75
C LYS A 634 10.04 -2.32 -21.85
N LEU A 635 10.03 -2.06 -20.53
CA LEU A 635 9.15 -2.77 -19.59
C LEU A 635 7.66 -2.54 -19.90
N LEU A 636 7.27 -1.30 -20.19
CA LEU A 636 5.87 -0.97 -20.51
C LEU A 636 5.43 -1.53 -21.86
N GLY A 637 6.36 -1.65 -22.83
CA GLY A 637 6.12 -2.39 -24.07
C GLY A 637 5.78 -3.85 -23.80
N TRP A 638 6.58 -4.56 -23.00
CA TRP A 638 6.27 -5.94 -22.59
C TRP A 638 4.93 -6.07 -21.86
N ALA A 639 4.54 -5.07 -21.06
CA ALA A 639 3.26 -5.07 -20.35
C ALA A 639 2.06 -4.95 -21.30
N ASP A 640 2.17 -4.11 -22.34
CA ASP A 640 1.15 -3.94 -23.38
C ASP A 640 1.10 -5.14 -24.36
N GLU A 641 2.23 -5.83 -24.57
CA GLU A 641 2.35 -7.00 -25.45
C GLU A 641 1.79 -8.30 -24.84
N VAL A 642 1.46 -8.33 -23.54
CA VAL A 642 0.90 -9.54 -22.89
C VAL A 642 -0.43 -9.94 -23.58
N PRO A 643 -0.55 -11.18 -24.08
CA PRO A 643 -1.78 -11.66 -24.70
C PRO A 643 -3.03 -11.44 -23.84
N ASP A 644 -4.06 -10.87 -24.46
CA ASP A 644 -5.32 -10.50 -23.79
C ASP A 644 -5.07 -9.71 -22.48
N VAL A 645 -4.33 -8.59 -22.55
CA VAL A 645 -4.16 -7.63 -21.45
C VAL A 645 -5.32 -6.62 -21.37
N CYS A 646 -5.57 -6.09 -20.16
CA CYS A 646 -6.56 -5.02 -19.99
C CYS A 646 -5.97 -3.70 -20.52
N ARG A 647 -6.59 -3.12 -21.54
CA ARG A 647 -6.10 -1.87 -22.16
C ARG A 647 -6.16 -0.70 -21.18
N VAL A 648 -5.31 0.30 -21.36
CA VAL A 648 -5.23 1.46 -20.47
C VAL A 648 -5.52 2.75 -21.23
N MET A 649 -6.62 3.38 -20.88
CA MET A 649 -7.04 4.71 -21.33
C MET A 649 -6.69 5.75 -20.25
N ALA A 650 -6.79 7.03 -20.60
CA ALA A 650 -6.70 8.13 -19.64
C ALA A 650 -8.04 8.84 -19.40
N ASN A 651 -8.14 9.47 -18.24
CA ASN A 651 -9.12 10.49 -17.92
C ASN A 651 -8.45 11.84 -18.23
N ALA A 652 -8.92 12.55 -19.27
CA ALA A 652 -8.31 13.81 -19.71
C ALA A 652 -9.36 14.76 -20.28
N ASP A 653 -9.30 16.00 -19.82
CA ASP A 653 -10.38 16.99 -19.99
C ASP A 653 -9.92 18.21 -20.83
N SER A 654 -8.64 18.23 -21.27
CA SER A 654 -8.03 19.22 -22.15
C SER A 654 -7.11 18.55 -23.19
N GLY A 655 -6.76 19.25 -24.28
CA GLY A 655 -5.83 18.72 -25.28
C GLY A 655 -4.40 18.54 -24.74
N ALA A 656 -3.96 19.40 -23.82
CA ALA A 656 -2.68 19.25 -23.12
C ALA A 656 -2.64 17.99 -22.23
N ASP A 657 -3.71 17.70 -21.48
CA ASP A 657 -3.81 16.46 -20.69
C ASP A 657 -3.91 15.22 -21.58
N ALA A 658 -4.61 15.33 -22.72
CA ALA A 658 -4.67 14.26 -23.71
C ALA A 658 -3.29 13.99 -24.33
N GLN A 659 -2.50 15.02 -24.62
CA GLN A 659 -1.15 14.86 -25.19
C GLN A 659 -0.26 14.15 -24.17
N LYS A 660 -0.25 14.65 -22.93
CA LYS A 660 0.47 14.03 -21.81
C LYS A 660 0.07 12.57 -21.55
N ALA A 661 -1.22 12.26 -21.70
CA ALA A 661 -1.71 10.89 -21.64
C ALA A 661 -1.18 10.02 -22.80
N ARG A 662 -1.20 10.54 -24.04
CA ARG A 662 -0.68 9.86 -25.23
C ARG A 662 0.82 9.59 -25.11
N ASP A 663 1.58 10.55 -24.58
CA ASP A 663 3.02 10.45 -24.35
C ASP A 663 3.36 9.41 -23.25
N LEU A 664 2.51 9.30 -22.22
CA LEU A 664 2.58 8.25 -21.21
C LEU A 664 2.02 6.88 -21.68
N GLY A 665 1.66 6.78 -22.97
CA GLY A 665 1.25 5.54 -23.65
C GLY A 665 -0.23 5.18 -23.51
N ALA A 666 -1.11 6.13 -23.17
CA ALA A 666 -2.55 5.88 -23.13
C ALA A 666 -3.08 5.44 -24.50
N GLN A 667 -3.95 4.44 -24.50
CA GLN A 667 -4.50 3.82 -25.70
C GLN A 667 -5.74 4.57 -26.25
N GLY A 668 -6.17 5.63 -25.55
CA GLY A 668 -7.30 6.51 -25.86
C GLY A 668 -7.76 7.25 -24.59
N ILE A 669 -8.88 7.95 -24.66
CA ILE A 669 -9.53 8.61 -23.50
C ILE A 669 -10.78 7.83 -23.11
N GLY A 670 -10.83 7.36 -21.86
CA GLY A 670 -11.96 6.62 -21.30
C GLY A 670 -12.94 7.49 -20.49
N LEU A 671 -12.53 8.72 -20.14
CA LEU A 671 -13.39 9.75 -19.58
C LEU A 671 -12.84 11.15 -19.91
N CYS A 672 -13.60 11.91 -20.69
CA CYS A 672 -13.46 13.36 -20.83
C CYS A 672 -14.69 14.03 -20.19
N ARG A 673 -14.46 14.91 -19.21
CA ARG A 673 -15.47 15.64 -18.43
C ARG A 673 -15.78 16.99 -19.07
N THR A 674 -17.02 17.19 -19.47
CA THR A 674 -17.43 18.41 -20.17
C THR A 674 -17.70 19.60 -19.24
N GLU A 675 -17.91 19.34 -17.95
CA GLU A 675 -17.95 20.32 -16.87
C GLU A 675 -16.62 21.08 -16.69
N HIS A 676 -15.48 20.41 -16.87
CA HIS A 676 -14.16 21.04 -16.67
C HIS A 676 -13.84 22.10 -17.73
N MET A 677 -14.42 21.98 -18.93
CA MET A 677 -14.31 22.93 -20.04
C MET A 677 -14.94 24.30 -19.72
N PHE A 678 -15.79 24.38 -18.68
CA PHE A 678 -16.55 25.58 -18.32
C PHE A 678 -15.93 26.42 -17.19
N PHE A 679 -15.07 25.86 -16.33
CA PHE A 679 -14.53 26.57 -15.17
C PHE A 679 -13.46 27.63 -15.48
N SER A 680 -13.08 27.80 -16.75
CA SER A 680 -12.19 28.90 -17.17
C SER A 680 -12.78 30.28 -16.80
N PRO A 681 -11.99 31.20 -16.20
CA PRO A 681 -12.46 32.55 -15.85
C PRO A 681 -13.04 33.36 -17.02
N SER A 682 -12.66 33.06 -18.27
CA SER A 682 -13.23 33.70 -19.46
C SER A 682 -14.56 33.09 -19.92
N ARG A 683 -14.82 31.81 -19.60
CA ARG A 683 -16.02 31.07 -20.02
C ARG A 683 -17.13 31.10 -18.96
N LEU A 684 -16.78 31.07 -17.67
CA LEU A 684 -17.73 31.14 -16.55
C LEU A 684 -18.80 32.25 -16.66
N PRO A 685 -18.50 33.50 -17.12
CA PRO A 685 -19.54 34.52 -17.28
C PRO A 685 -20.60 34.18 -18.33
N VAL A 686 -20.22 33.49 -19.41
CA VAL A 686 -21.13 33.03 -20.47
C VAL A 686 -21.96 31.85 -19.97
N VAL A 687 -21.31 30.88 -19.31
CA VAL A 687 -21.99 29.72 -18.71
C VAL A 687 -22.99 30.14 -17.64
N ARG A 688 -22.65 31.11 -16.78
CA ARG A 688 -23.57 31.69 -15.78
C ARG A 688 -24.75 32.42 -16.42
N ARG A 689 -24.53 33.15 -17.52
CA ARG A 689 -25.61 33.78 -18.29
C ARG A 689 -26.56 32.73 -18.86
N TRP A 690 -26.04 31.68 -19.49
CA TRP A 690 -26.86 30.57 -19.97
C TRP A 690 -27.64 29.92 -18.83
N ILE A 691 -27.00 29.64 -17.69
CA ILE A 691 -27.67 29.00 -16.55
C ILE A 691 -28.86 29.82 -16.03
N LEU A 692 -28.71 31.15 -15.89
CA LEU A 692 -29.68 32.04 -15.25
C LEU A 692 -30.68 32.71 -16.21
N ARG A 693 -30.40 32.74 -17.53
CA ARG A 693 -31.23 33.45 -18.55
C ARG A 693 -31.52 32.63 -19.81
N ASP A 694 -30.98 31.42 -19.95
CA ASP A 694 -30.94 30.61 -21.19
C ASP A 694 -30.28 31.30 -22.42
N GLU A 695 -29.60 32.42 -22.21
CA GLU A 695 -28.88 33.17 -23.24
C GLU A 695 -27.44 32.67 -23.46
N GLY A 696 -26.99 32.61 -24.72
CA GLY A 696 -25.57 32.36 -25.06
C GLY A 696 -25.18 30.90 -25.30
N LEU A 697 -26.16 30.00 -25.44
CA LEU A 697 -25.92 28.57 -25.69
C LEU A 697 -25.02 28.29 -26.92
N GLU A 698 -25.10 29.11 -27.97
CA GLU A 698 -24.23 29.02 -29.16
C GLU A 698 -22.74 29.26 -28.82
N GLN A 699 -22.44 30.15 -27.87
CA GLN A 699 -21.06 30.41 -27.43
C GLN A 699 -20.54 29.27 -26.53
N VAL A 700 -21.41 28.69 -25.71
CA VAL A 700 -21.11 27.47 -24.91
C VAL A 700 -20.79 26.29 -25.84
N GLN A 701 -21.52 26.18 -26.95
CA GLN A 701 -21.29 25.18 -28.01
C GLN A 701 -19.96 25.39 -28.74
N GLU A 702 -19.63 26.64 -29.09
CA GLU A 702 -18.37 26.98 -29.76
C GLU A 702 -17.17 26.60 -28.89
N PHE A 703 -17.18 26.95 -27.59
CA PHE A 703 -16.13 26.55 -26.64
C PHE A 703 -15.93 25.03 -26.58
N GLN A 704 -17.00 24.23 -26.47
CA GLN A 704 -16.87 22.77 -26.44
C GLN A 704 -16.39 22.22 -27.79
N ARG A 705 -16.84 22.77 -28.92
CA ARG A 705 -16.39 22.35 -30.26
C ARG A 705 -14.90 22.62 -30.47
N GLU A 706 -14.33 23.68 -29.90
CA GLU A 706 -12.89 23.92 -29.93
C GLU A 706 -12.11 22.88 -29.10
N ASP A 707 -12.50 22.68 -27.84
CA ASP A 707 -11.84 21.73 -26.93
C ASP A 707 -11.88 20.29 -27.46
N PHE A 708 -13.06 19.84 -27.93
CA PHE A 708 -13.22 18.51 -28.54
C PHE A 708 -12.37 18.35 -29.81
N ARG A 709 -12.20 19.42 -30.60
CA ARG A 709 -11.36 19.38 -31.82
C ARG A 709 -9.89 19.24 -31.45
N GLU A 710 -9.43 19.90 -30.38
CA GLU A 710 -8.06 19.73 -29.87
C GLU A 710 -7.84 18.31 -29.33
N ILE A 711 -8.71 17.83 -28.44
CA ILE A 711 -8.60 16.50 -27.82
C ILE A 711 -8.65 15.39 -28.87
N MET A 712 -9.58 15.44 -29.84
CA MET A 712 -9.67 14.43 -30.90
C MET A 712 -8.54 14.54 -31.94
N HIS A 713 -7.94 15.71 -32.14
CA HIS A 713 -6.73 15.82 -32.97
C HIS A 713 -5.53 15.14 -32.30
N VAL A 714 -5.34 15.42 -31.01
CA VAL A 714 -4.30 14.81 -30.17
C VAL A 714 -4.51 13.30 -30.01
N MET A 715 -5.76 12.82 -30.03
CA MET A 715 -6.14 11.40 -29.96
C MET A 715 -6.47 10.78 -31.32
N ASP A 716 -5.98 11.34 -32.43
CA ASP A 716 -6.30 10.80 -33.76
C ASP A 716 -5.92 9.31 -33.88
N GLY A 717 -6.87 8.51 -34.38
CA GLY A 717 -6.81 7.05 -34.45
C GLY A 717 -7.11 6.29 -33.15
N LYS A 718 -7.49 6.97 -32.05
CA LYS A 718 -7.83 6.37 -30.74
C LYS A 718 -9.26 6.75 -30.31
N PRO A 719 -9.94 5.92 -29.49
CA PRO A 719 -11.26 6.25 -28.96
C PRO A 719 -11.19 7.43 -27.98
N VAL A 720 -12.19 8.31 -28.04
CA VAL A 720 -12.37 9.43 -27.10
C VAL A 720 -13.78 9.36 -26.48
N THR A 721 -13.87 8.85 -25.26
CA THR A 721 -15.13 8.73 -24.52
C THR A 721 -15.44 10.02 -23.76
N ILE A 722 -16.50 10.72 -24.18
CA ILE A 722 -16.90 12.05 -23.70
C ILE A 722 -18.16 11.90 -22.83
N ARG A 723 -18.11 12.37 -21.59
CA ARG A 723 -19.23 12.39 -20.66
C ARG A 723 -20.03 13.69 -20.85
N LEU A 724 -21.33 13.56 -21.11
CA LEU A 724 -22.26 14.69 -21.11
C LEU A 724 -22.29 15.35 -19.72
N LEU A 725 -22.79 16.58 -19.64
CA LEU A 725 -22.72 17.41 -18.43
C LEU A 725 -23.32 16.69 -17.21
N ASP A 726 -22.47 16.45 -16.21
CA ASP A 726 -22.84 15.73 -14.99
C ASP A 726 -23.24 16.62 -13.79
N PRO A 727 -22.48 17.64 -13.35
CA PRO A 727 -22.79 18.34 -12.11
C PRO A 727 -24.09 19.16 -12.15
N PRO A 728 -24.77 19.35 -11.00
CA PRO A 728 -25.90 20.26 -10.86
C PRO A 728 -25.47 21.71 -11.10
N LEU A 729 -26.42 22.52 -11.59
CA LEU A 729 -26.13 23.86 -12.11
C LEU A 729 -25.57 24.84 -11.06
N HIS A 730 -25.84 24.63 -9.77
CA HIS A 730 -25.37 25.50 -8.70
C HIS A 730 -23.85 25.46 -8.49
N GLU A 731 -23.15 24.39 -8.88
CA GLU A 731 -21.68 24.30 -8.80
C GLU A 731 -20.98 25.36 -9.68
N PHE A 732 -21.67 25.87 -10.71
CA PHE A 732 -21.13 26.95 -11.55
C PHE A 732 -21.47 28.36 -11.01
N LEU A 733 -22.38 28.50 -10.05
CA LEU A 733 -22.86 29.80 -9.55
C LEU A 733 -21.94 30.38 -8.45
N PRO A 734 -22.02 31.68 -8.10
CA PRO A 734 -21.10 32.28 -7.15
C PRO A 734 -21.63 32.25 -5.71
N HIS A 735 -20.85 31.68 -4.78
CA HIS A 735 -21.18 31.67 -3.34
C HIS A 735 -20.84 32.98 -2.61
N SER A 736 -20.12 33.93 -3.23
CA SER A 736 -19.73 35.19 -2.58
C SER A 736 -20.58 36.39 -3.02
N SER A 737 -21.01 37.20 -2.06
CA SER A 737 -21.78 38.43 -2.26
C SER A 737 -21.14 39.41 -3.25
N GLU A 738 -19.82 39.61 -3.18
CA GLU A 738 -19.10 40.55 -4.06
C GLU A 738 -19.11 40.14 -5.55
N ILE A 739 -19.11 38.82 -5.83
CA ILE A 739 -19.27 38.31 -7.20
C ILE A 739 -20.74 38.41 -7.63
N ASN A 740 -21.69 38.13 -6.74
CA ASN A 740 -23.12 38.28 -7.04
C ASN A 740 -23.51 39.74 -7.33
N GLU A 741 -22.92 40.72 -6.65
CA GLU A 741 -23.05 42.15 -6.96
C GLU A 741 -22.51 42.56 -8.34
N LYS A 742 -21.52 41.84 -8.87
CA LYS A 742 -20.95 42.08 -10.21
C LYS A 742 -21.77 41.35 -11.28
N LEU A 743 -22.21 40.14 -10.97
CA LEU A 743 -23.00 39.30 -11.87
C LEU A 743 -24.43 39.83 -12.06
N SER A 744 -25.09 40.33 -11.00
CA SER A 744 -26.44 40.91 -11.09
C SER A 744 -26.48 42.09 -12.07
N LYS A 745 -25.48 42.98 -11.98
CA LYS A 745 -25.28 44.14 -12.86
C LYS A 745 -24.94 43.73 -14.31
N GLN A 746 -24.29 42.58 -14.51
CA GLN A 746 -23.98 42.03 -15.85
C GLN A 746 -25.15 41.26 -16.49
N LEU A 747 -26.10 40.75 -15.69
CA LEU A 747 -27.24 39.95 -16.14
C LEU A 747 -28.59 40.71 -16.08
N GLY A 748 -28.56 42.02 -15.81
CA GLY A 748 -29.76 42.86 -15.78
C GLY A 748 -30.74 42.48 -14.68
N TYR A 749 -30.26 42.13 -13.50
CA TYR A 749 -31.10 41.98 -12.30
C TYR A 749 -31.29 43.33 -11.61
N ASP A 750 -32.50 43.58 -11.08
CA ASP A 750 -32.83 44.82 -10.36
C ASP A 750 -31.98 45.02 -9.10
N ASP A 751 -31.64 43.93 -8.41
CA ASP A 751 -30.68 43.89 -7.31
C ASP A 751 -30.01 42.50 -7.18
N SER A 752 -28.84 42.51 -6.52
CA SER A 752 -28.14 41.34 -5.97
C SER A 752 -29.03 40.38 -5.18
N GLN A 753 -30.04 40.85 -4.42
CA GLN A 753 -30.95 39.96 -3.68
C GLN A 753 -31.83 39.09 -4.58
N ALA A 754 -32.25 39.59 -5.74
CA ALA A 754 -33.03 38.81 -6.70
C ALA A 754 -32.18 37.68 -7.30
N LEU A 755 -30.93 37.98 -7.67
CA LEU A 755 -29.97 36.96 -8.10
C LEU A 755 -29.67 35.94 -6.99
N ALA A 756 -29.53 36.38 -5.74
CA ALA A 756 -29.31 35.49 -4.61
C ALA A 756 -30.50 34.53 -4.39
N SER A 757 -31.74 35.01 -4.57
CA SER A 757 -32.94 34.16 -4.50
C SER A 757 -33.00 33.13 -5.62
N ASP A 758 -32.54 33.45 -6.83
CA ASP A 758 -32.47 32.50 -7.95
C ASP A 758 -31.38 31.44 -7.73
N ILE A 759 -30.24 31.82 -7.13
CA ILE A 759 -29.17 30.88 -6.75
C ILE A 759 -29.66 29.94 -5.64
N GLU A 760 -30.31 30.48 -4.60
CA GLU A 760 -30.88 29.71 -3.48
C GLU A 760 -31.96 28.72 -3.97
N ALA A 761 -32.77 29.12 -4.95
CA ALA A 761 -33.77 28.24 -5.57
C ALA A 761 -33.16 27.08 -6.40
N MET A 762 -31.86 27.13 -6.70
CA MET A 762 -31.10 26.03 -7.31
C MET A 762 -30.26 25.24 -6.30
N HIS A 763 -30.23 25.62 -5.03
CA HIS A 763 -29.50 24.90 -3.98
C HIS A 763 -30.18 23.55 -3.68
N GLU A 764 -29.38 22.50 -3.44
CA GLU A 764 -29.88 21.17 -3.09
C GLU A 764 -29.20 20.68 -1.81
N GLU A 765 -29.99 20.13 -0.88
CA GLU A 765 -29.48 19.55 0.38
C GLU A 765 -28.46 18.41 0.16
N ASN A 766 -28.54 17.71 -0.99
CA ASN A 766 -27.71 16.56 -1.33
C ASN A 766 -27.32 16.60 -2.83
N PRO A 767 -26.40 17.49 -3.26
CA PRO A 767 -26.06 17.72 -4.68
C PRO A 767 -25.60 16.47 -5.45
N MET A 768 -24.98 15.51 -4.76
CA MET A 768 -24.59 14.21 -5.30
C MET A 768 -25.78 13.42 -5.89
N LEU A 769 -26.98 13.57 -5.32
CA LEU A 769 -28.17 12.79 -5.67
C LEU A 769 -29.27 13.61 -6.35
N GLY A 770 -29.03 14.89 -6.67
CA GLY A 770 -30.01 15.87 -7.12
C GLY A 770 -30.29 15.96 -8.63
N LEU A 771 -30.60 17.17 -9.10
CA LEU A 771 -30.92 17.51 -10.50
C LEU A 771 -29.65 17.66 -11.35
N ARG A 772 -29.01 16.53 -11.59
CA ARG A 772 -27.71 16.41 -12.27
C ARG A 772 -27.73 15.32 -13.36
N GLY A 773 -26.67 15.23 -14.16
CA GLY A 773 -26.47 14.17 -15.17
C GLY A 773 -27.62 14.04 -16.18
N CYS A 774 -28.01 12.81 -16.51
CA CYS A 774 -29.11 12.56 -17.46
C CYS A 774 -30.43 13.26 -17.08
N ARG A 775 -30.67 13.55 -15.80
CA ARG A 775 -31.89 14.20 -15.32
C ARG A 775 -31.90 15.66 -15.76
N LEU A 776 -30.76 16.33 -15.62
CA LEU A 776 -30.55 17.68 -16.12
C LEU A 776 -30.67 17.71 -17.66
N GLY A 777 -30.10 16.73 -18.37
CA GLY A 777 -30.24 16.56 -19.83
C GLY A 777 -31.63 16.14 -20.33
N ILE A 778 -32.55 15.77 -19.43
CA ILE A 778 -33.98 15.51 -19.70
C ILE A 778 -34.82 16.75 -19.38
N VAL A 779 -34.52 17.46 -18.30
CA VAL A 779 -35.30 18.62 -17.82
C VAL A 779 -34.95 19.91 -18.57
N ARG A 780 -33.67 20.14 -18.92
CA ARG A 780 -33.24 21.32 -19.68
C ARG A 780 -33.17 20.98 -21.17
N GLU A 781 -34.19 21.40 -21.92
CA GLU A 781 -34.26 21.20 -23.36
C GLU A 781 -33.01 21.76 -24.08
N GLY A 782 -32.62 21.12 -25.18
CA GLY A 782 -31.47 21.54 -26.00
C GLY A 782 -30.08 21.16 -25.46
N LEU A 783 -29.88 20.97 -24.15
CA LEU A 783 -28.55 20.73 -23.54
C LEU A 783 -27.80 19.53 -24.18
N THR A 784 -28.39 18.32 -24.11
CA THR A 784 -27.79 17.10 -24.70
C THR A 784 -27.63 17.18 -26.22
N ALA A 785 -28.51 17.93 -26.90
CA ALA A 785 -28.40 18.16 -28.33
C ALA A 785 -27.17 19.04 -28.66
N MET A 786 -27.04 20.20 -28.00
CA MET A 786 -25.92 21.13 -28.17
C MET A 786 -24.57 20.43 -27.97
N GLN A 787 -24.42 19.63 -26.91
CA GLN A 787 -23.18 18.87 -26.68
C GLN A 787 -22.93 17.84 -27.78
N THR A 788 -23.97 17.11 -28.21
CA THR A 788 -23.85 16.15 -29.32
C THR A 788 -23.42 16.85 -30.63
N GLU A 789 -23.99 18.01 -30.94
CA GLU A 789 -23.61 18.82 -32.09
C GLU A 789 -22.15 19.28 -32.00
N ALA A 790 -21.70 19.77 -30.83
CA ALA A 790 -20.32 20.20 -30.63
C ALA A 790 -19.32 19.04 -30.87
N ILE A 791 -19.62 17.84 -30.36
CA ILE A 791 -18.80 16.62 -30.56
C ILE A 791 -18.73 16.25 -32.05
N ILE A 792 -19.88 16.12 -32.71
CA ILE A 792 -19.93 15.64 -34.10
C ILE A 792 -19.41 16.70 -35.08
N HIS A 793 -19.64 17.99 -34.83
CA HIS A 793 -19.00 19.06 -35.60
C HIS A 793 -17.48 19.09 -35.41
N ALA A 794 -16.97 18.90 -34.19
CA ALA A 794 -15.52 18.85 -33.95
C ALA A 794 -14.85 17.67 -34.70
N ALA A 795 -15.50 16.51 -34.72
CA ALA A 795 -15.02 15.35 -35.49
C ALA A 795 -15.09 15.60 -37.00
N ALA A 796 -16.19 16.18 -37.50
CA ALA A 796 -16.36 16.54 -38.91
C ALA A 796 -15.33 17.58 -39.36
N ASP A 797 -15.01 18.58 -38.52
CA ASP A 797 -13.98 19.60 -38.80
C ASP A 797 -12.59 18.98 -39.00
N LEU A 798 -12.26 17.88 -38.29
CA LEU A 798 -10.99 17.19 -38.43
C LEU A 798 -10.91 16.39 -39.73
N ILE A 799 -11.98 15.69 -40.09
CA ILE A 799 -12.08 14.93 -41.34
C ILE A 799 -12.07 15.87 -42.57
N GLU A 800 -12.77 17.01 -42.48
CA GLU A 800 -12.80 18.02 -43.55
C GLU A 800 -11.44 18.69 -43.77
N LYS A 801 -10.64 18.84 -42.69
CA LYS A 801 -9.27 19.38 -42.74
C LYS A 801 -8.25 18.33 -43.19
N ASN A 802 -8.50 17.05 -42.93
CA ASN A 802 -7.63 15.93 -43.31
C ASN A 802 -8.44 14.63 -43.49
N ASN A 803 -8.64 14.18 -44.73
CA ASN A 803 -9.37 12.95 -45.04
C ASN A 803 -8.79 11.67 -44.41
N ASP A 804 -7.50 11.65 -44.02
CA ASP A 804 -6.87 10.50 -43.36
C ASP A 804 -7.13 10.47 -41.83
N ALA A 805 -7.67 11.54 -41.25
CA ALA A 805 -8.00 11.63 -39.83
C ALA A 805 -9.14 10.68 -39.45
N LYS A 806 -9.02 10.07 -38.28
CA LYS A 806 -9.92 9.05 -37.72
C LYS A 806 -10.31 9.43 -36.29
N PRO A 807 -11.03 10.55 -36.09
CA PRO A 807 -11.66 10.84 -34.81
C PRO A 807 -12.72 9.78 -34.49
N TYR A 808 -12.72 9.27 -33.27
CA TYR A 808 -13.62 8.20 -32.82
C TYR A 808 -14.31 8.62 -31.50
N PRO A 809 -15.26 9.57 -31.55
CA PRO A 809 -16.01 10.03 -30.39
C PRO A 809 -16.97 8.96 -29.88
N ARG A 810 -17.07 8.82 -28.57
CA ARG A 810 -17.94 7.84 -27.89
C ARG A 810 -18.73 8.57 -26.81
N ILE A 811 -20.02 8.80 -27.05
CA ILE A 811 -20.86 9.70 -26.26
C ILE A 811 -21.45 8.93 -25.08
N MET A 812 -21.12 9.36 -23.86
CA MET A 812 -21.48 8.67 -22.62
C MET A 812 -22.48 9.48 -21.80
N VAL A 813 -23.64 8.87 -21.52
CA VAL A 813 -24.68 9.47 -20.67
C VAL A 813 -24.38 9.17 -19.18
N PRO A 814 -24.27 10.18 -18.30
CA PRO A 814 -24.08 10.00 -16.86
C PRO A 814 -25.40 9.78 -16.10
N LEU A 815 -25.28 9.23 -14.90
CA LEU A 815 -26.30 9.08 -13.84
C LEU A 815 -27.60 8.34 -14.22
N ILE A 816 -27.54 7.47 -15.23
CA ILE A 816 -28.67 6.61 -15.61
C ILE A 816 -29.11 5.75 -14.41
N GLY A 817 -30.37 5.90 -13.98
CA GLY A 817 -31.02 5.01 -13.01
C GLY A 817 -31.91 3.94 -13.67
N SER A 818 -32.32 4.16 -14.92
CA SER A 818 -33.33 3.36 -15.61
C SER A 818 -33.16 3.29 -17.13
N VAL A 819 -33.73 2.23 -17.69
CA VAL A 819 -33.84 1.96 -19.14
C VAL A 819 -34.54 3.11 -19.90
N ALA A 820 -35.46 3.81 -19.24
CA ALA A 820 -36.23 4.90 -19.84
C ALA A 820 -35.40 6.19 -20.00
N GLU A 821 -34.61 6.55 -18.98
CA GLU A 821 -33.69 7.69 -19.05
C GLU A 821 -32.63 7.46 -20.14
N PHE A 822 -32.04 6.27 -20.19
CA PHE A 822 -31.05 5.94 -21.23
C PHE A 822 -31.67 5.98 -22.63
N LYS A 823 -32.85 5.35 -22.82
CA LYS A 823 -33.53 5.34 -24.12
C LYS A 823 -33.92 6.74 -24.58
N ASN A 824 -34.33 7.62 -23.67
CA ASN A 824 -34.61 9.03 -24.00
C ASN A 824 -33.36 9.72 -24.56
N GLN A 825 -32.26 9.71 -23.80
CA GLN A 825 -31.04 10.43 -24.15
C GLN A 825 -30.34 9.82 -25.38
N ALA A 826 -30.25 8.49 -25.48
CA ALA A 826 -29.63 7.81 -26.63
C ALA A 826 -30.34 8.11 -27.96
N LEU A 827 -31.68 8.18 -27.96
CA LEU A 827 -32.46 8.57 -29.15
C LEU A 827 -32.26 10.05 -29.52
N LEU A 828 -32.13 10.94 -28.53
CA LEU A 828 -31.82 12.35 -28.76
C LEU A 828 -30.41 12.54 -29.36
N ILE A 829 -29.41 11.83 -28.82
CA ILE A 829 -28.04 11.83 -29.32
C ILE A 829 -28.00 11.32 -30.77
N LYS A 830 -28.55 10.13 -31.06
CA LYS A 830 -28.52 9.56 -32.42
C LYS A 830 -29.20 10.44 -33.46
N ARG A 831 -30.39 10.99 -33.15
CA ARG A 831 -31.09 11.91 -34.05
C ARG A 831 -30.33 13.20 -34.32
N THR A 832 -29.65 13.73 -33.30
CA THR A 832 -28.83 14.93 -33.43
C THR A 832 -27.57 14.65 -34.26
N ALA A 833 -26.86 13.56 -33.98
CA ALA A 833 -25.65 13.18 -34.70
C ALA A 833 -25.93 12.89 -36.19
N GLU A 834 -26.95 12.09 -36.51
CA GLU A 834 -27.30 11.79 -37.91
C GLU A 834 -27.84 13.02 -38.67
N ARG A 835 -28.49 13.97 -37.99
CA ARG A 835 -28.82 15.28 -38.58
C ARG A 835 -27.54 16.06 -38.93
N VAL A 836 -26.60 16.21 -37.99
CA VAL A 836 -25.36 16.97 -38.22
C VAL A 836 -24.50 16.34 -39.32
N LYS A 837 -24.38 15.00 -39.35
CA LYS A 837 -23.70 14.26 -40.42
C LYS A 837 -24.30 14.56 -41.79
N LYS A 838 -25.64 14.57 -41.88
CA LYS A 838 -26.38 14.92 -43.10
C LYS A 838 -26.24 16.39 -43.51
N GLU A 839 -26.19 17.32 -42.55
CA GLU A 839 -25.99 18.75 -42.78
C GLU A 839 -24.58 19.09 -43.26
N ARG A 840 -23.55 18.42 -42.72
CA ARG A 840 -22.14 18.59 -43.14
C ARG A 840 -21.76 17.75 -44.36
N GLY A 841 -22.51 16.69 -44.66
CA GLY A 841 -22.18 15.73 -45.73
C GLY A 841 -20.99 14.82 -45.39
N ILE A 842 -20.64 14.68 -44.12
CA ILE A 842 -19.48 13.94 -43.61
C ILE A 842 -19.98 12.80 -42.71
N ASP A 843 -19.60 11.57 -43.03
CA ASP A 843 -19.95 10.40 -42.21
C ASP A 843 -18.97 10.26 -41.03
N VAL A 844 -19.36 10.78 -39.87
CA VAL A 844 -18.63 10.60 -38.62
C VAL A 844 -19.05 9.26 -37.99
N PRO A 845 -18.11 8.33 -37.72
CA PRO A 845 -18.37 7.18 -36.87
C PRO A 845 -18.37 7.61 -35.40
N TYR A 846 -19.36 7.16 -34.63
CA TYR A 846 -19.46 7.42 -33.20
C TYR A 846 -20.15 6.25 -32.50
N GLU A 847 -19.93 6.12 -31.18
CA GLU A 847 -20.68 5.16 -30.34
C GLU A 847 -21.55 5.89 -29.30
N ILE A 848 -22.61 5.22 -28.84
CA ILE A 848 -23.41 5.66 -27.69
C ILE A 848 -23.29 4.63 -26.56
N GLY A 849 -23.07 5.13 -25.34
CA GLY A 849 -22.97 4.31 -24.13
C GLY A 849 -23.42 5.06 -22.88
N THR A 850 -23.27 4.41 -21.73
CA THR A 850 -23.69 4.95 -20.44
C THR A 850 -22.63 4.72 -19.38
N MET A 851 -22.58 5.64 -18.41
CA MET A 851 -21.93 5.36 -17.16
C MET A 851 -22.85 4.46 -16.30
N ILE A 852 -22.28 3.43 -15.68
CA ILE A 852 -22.95 2.57 -14.68
C ILE A 852 -22.40 2.95 -13.31
N GLU A 853 -23.05 3.94 -12.71
CA GLU A 853 -22.69 4.50 -11.40
C GLU A 853 -23.84 4.47 -10.37
N VAL A 854 -25.08 4.30 -10.85
CA VAL A 854 -26.24 4.06 -9.97
C VAL A 854 -26.41 2.55 -9.74
N PRO A 855 -26.50 2.05 -8.48
CA PRO A 855 -26.70 0.62 -8.20
C PRO A 855 -27.90 0.00 -8.93
N ARG A 856 -28.97 0.78 -9.13
CA ARG A 856 -30.14 0.37 -9.91
C ARG A 856 -29.80 0.04 -11.37
N ALA A 857 -28.89 0.78 -12.02
CA ALA A 857 -28.46 0.50 -13.38
C ALA A 857 -27.57 -0.73 -13.48
N ALA A 858 -26.76 -1.02 -12.45
CA ALA A 858 -26.04 -2.30 -12.37
C ALA A 858 -27.02 -3.49 -12.33
N LEU A 859 -28.12 -3.37 -11.58
CA LEU A 859 -29.16 -4.41 -11.46
C LEU A 859 -30.02 -4.62 -12.73
N VAL A 860 -30.23 -3.60 -13.58
CA VAL A 860 -31.03 -3.67 -14.83
C VAL A 860 -30.21 -3.48 -16.11
N SER A 861 -28.90 -3.70 -16.01
CA SER A 861 -27.88 -3.63 -17.06
C SER A 861 -28.20 -4.44 -18.32
N ASP A 862 -28.75 -5.65 -18.16
CA ASP A 862 -29.35 -6.47 -19.24
C ASP A 862 -30.38 -5.69 -20.07
N GLN A 863 -31.25 -4.92 -19.43
CA GLN A 863 -32.30 -4.17 -20.11
C GLN A 863 -31.75 -2.88 -20.75
N ILE A 864 -30.70 -2.29 -20.18
CA ILE A 864 -30.01 -1.12 -20.75
C ILE A 864 -29.22 -1.52 -22.01
N ALA A 865 -28.41 -2.59 -21.94
CA ALA A 865 -27.81 -3.23 -23.13
C ALA A 865 -28.86 -3.77 -24.11
N GLY A 866 -30.06 -4.05 -23.60
CA GLY A 866 -31.26 -4.43 -24.33
C GLY A 866 -31.89 -3.33 -25.20
N VAL A 867 -31.58 -2.05 -24.96
CA VAL A 867 -32.26 -0.93 -25.67
C VAL A 867 -31.89 -0.90 -27.15
N THR A 868 -32.91 -0.94 -27.99
CA THR A 868 -32.81 -0.75 -29.44
C THR A 868 -33.49 0.53 -29.93
N ASP A 869 -33.03 0.97 -31.09
CA ASP A 869 -33.67 2.00 -31.91
C ASP A 869 -34.95 1.45 -32.58
N PRO A 870 -36.09 2.16 -32.54
CA PRO A 870 -37.30 1.77 -33.29
C PRO A 870 -37.19 1.90 -34.82
N GLU A 871 -36.22 2.65 -35.36
CA GLU A 871 -36.10 2.99 -36.79
C GLU A 871 -35.20 2.00 -37.55
N ASP A 872 -34.06 1.57 -36.99
CA ASP A 872 -33.15 0.58 -37.61
C ASP A 872 -32.98 -0.74 -36.83
N GLY A 873 -33.59 -0.87 -35.65
CA GLY A 873 -33.57 -2.08 -34.83
C GLY A 873 -32.23 -2.39 -34.15
N LYS A 874 -31.18 -1.59 -34.35
CA LYS A 874 -29.86 -1.81 -33.72
C LYS A 874 -29.90 -1.48 -32.24
N ARG A 875 -28.96 -2.04 -31.48
CA ARG A 875 -28.71 -1.65 -30.09
C ARG A 875 -28.23 -0.19 -30.04
N LEU A 876 -28.68 0.56 -29.04
CA LEU A 876 -28.24 1.93 -28.76
C LEU A 876 -27.20 2.02 -27.64
N CYS A 877 -26.86 0.89 -27.00
CA CYS A 877 -25.83 0.82 -25.98
C CYS A 877 -24.69 -0.09 -26.42
N GLU A 878 -23.57 0.53 -26.79
CA GLU A 878 -22.38 -0.12 -27.33
C GLU A 878 -21.30 -0.30 -26.25
N PHE A 879 -21.34 0.53 -25.19
CA PHE A 879 -20.44 0.40 -24.04
C PHE A 879 -21.05 0.80 -22.69
N PHE A 880 -20.51 0.18 -21.62
CA PHE A 880 -20.63 0.63 -20.24
C PHE A 880 -19.28 1.11 -19.72
N SER A 881 -19.25 2.26 -19.04
CA SER A 881 -18.13 2.60 -18.16
C SER A 881 -18.61 2.63 -16.70
N TYR A 882 -17.95 1.90 -15.80
CA TYR A 882 -18.29 1.90 -14.38
C TYR A 882 -17.75 3.18 -13.72
N GLY A 883 -18.66 4.07 -13.34
CA GLY A 883 -18.37 5.26 -12.53
C GLY A 883 -18.23 4.85 -11.08
N THR A 884 -17.11 4.20 -10.76
CA THR A 884 -16.96 3.48 -9.49
C THR A 884 -16.88 4.37 -8.26
N ASN A 885 -16.48 5.64 -8.40
CA ASN A 885 -16.52 6.59 -7.30
C ASN A 885 -17.96 6.70 -6.74
N ASP A 886 -18.90 7.07 -7.60
CA ASP A 886 -20.31 7.26 -7.25
C ASP A 886 -21.04 5.93 -7.01
N LEU A 887 -20.63 4.85 -7.68
CA LEU A 887 -21.12 3.51 -7.35
C LEU A 887 -20.74 3.11 -5.92
N THR A 888 -19.50 3.39 -5.46
CA THR A 888 -19.11 3.21 -4.06
C THR A 888 -19.97 4.08 -3.14
N GLN A 889 -20.12 5.38 -3.44
CA GLN A 889 -20.91 6.30 -2.62
C GLN A 889 -22.34 5.78 -2.41
N MET A 890 -23.03 5.40 -3.48
CA MET A 890 -24.43 4.92 -3.43
C MET A 890 -24.58 3.48 -2.90
N THR A 891 -23.55 2.63 -3.01
CA THR A 891 -23.61 1.24 -2.53
C THR A 891 -23.35 1.15 -1.03
N LEU A 892 -22.41 1.93 -0.51
CA LEU A 892 -22.08 1.96 0.91
C LEU A 892 -22.92 2.98 1.70
N GLY A 893 -23.56 3.94 1.03
CA GLY A 893 -24.27 5.04 1.68
C GLY A 893 -23.32 6.08 2.28
N ILE A 894 -22.15 6.28 1.67
CA ILE A 894 -21.06 7.14 2.17
C ILE A 894 -20.82 8.27 1.18
N SER A 895 -21.03 9.52 1.63
CA SER A 895 -20.50 10.70 0.93
C SER A 895 -18.98 10.72 1.04
N ARG A 896 -18.29 10.86 -0.10
CA ARG A 896 -16.82 10.86 -0.18
C ARG A 896 -16.22 12.07 0.54
N ASP A 897 -16.88 13.22 0.46
CA ASP A 897 -16.37 14.47 1.04
C ASP A 897 -16.54 14.50 2.57
N ASP A 898 -17.56 13.80 3.10
CA ASP A 898 -17.80 13.64 4.53
C ASP A 898 -17.05 12.43 5.16
N ALA A 899 -16.65 11.44 4.35
CA ALA A 899 -16.05 10.18 4.79
C ALA A 899 -14.84 10.38 5.72
N GLY A 900 -14.06 11.44 5.52
CA GLY A 900 -12.89 11.78 6.35
C GLY A 900 -13.20 11.94 7.85
N ALA A 901 -14.46 12.22 8.22
CA ALA A 901 -14.87 12.35 9.61
C ALA A 901 -14.89 11.03 10.41
N PHE A 902 -14.93 9.87 9.74
CA PHE A 902 -15.03 8.56 10.41
C PHE A 902 -14.20 7.43 9.79
N LEU A 903 -13.74 7.55 8.53
CA LEU A 903 -13.10 6.45 7.81
C LEU A 903 -11.80 5.97 8.48
N GLN A 904 -11.04 6.85 9.15
CA GLN A 904 -9.88 6.44 9.92
C GLN A 904 -10.27 5.56 11.12
N VAL A 905 -11.33 5.91 11.84
CA VAL A 905 -11.86 5.10 12.96
C VAL A 905 -12.36 3.74 12.48
N TYR A 906 -12.89 3.64 11.26
CA TYR A 906 -13.26 2.36 10.65
C TYR A 906 -12.05 1.47 10.35
N LYS A 907 -10.90 2.06 9.98
CA LYS A 907 -9.63 1.34 9.81
C LYS A 907 -9.03 0.92 11.15
N ASP A 908 -8.98 1.84 12.12
CA ASP A 908 -8.44 1.59 13.46
C ASP A 908 -9.23 0.49 14.22
N LEU A 909 -10.53 0.33 13.91
CA LEU A 909 -11.40 -0.73 14.45
C LEU A 909 -11.43 -2.00 13.58
N GLY A 910 -10.73 -2.06 12.44
CA GLY A 910 -10.76 -3.20 11.52
C GLY A 910 -12.12 -3.44 10.84
N ILE A 911 -12.99 -2.43 10.77
CA ILE A 911 -14.29 -2.48 10.08
C ILE A 911 -14.10 -2.42 8.56
N MET A 912 -13.06 -1.73 8.10
CA MET A 912 -12.60 -1.71 6.71
C MET A 912 -11.07 -1.78 6.69
N GLU A 913 -10.48 -2.71 5.91
CA GLU A 913 -9.01 -2.81 5.79
C GLU A 913 -8.40 -1.62 5.03
N GLU A 914 -9.11 -1.12 4.01
CA GLU A 914 -8.63 -0.07 3.09
C GLU A 914 -9.70 1.00 2.84
N ASP A 915 -9.30 2.07 2.17
CA ASP A 915 -10.23 3.13 1.74
C ASP A 915 -11.00 2.67 0.48
N PRO A 916 -12.35 2.55 0.53
CA PRO A 916 -13.16 2.04 -0.59
C PRO A 916 -13.30 3.03 -1.77
N PHE A 917 -12.71 4.23 -1.67
CA PHE A 917 -12.55 5.19 -2.77
C PHE A 917 -11.13 5.20 -3.37
N LYS A 918 -10.21 4.42 -2.79
CA LYS A 918 -8.81 4.24 -3.24
C LYS A 918 -8.61 2.88 -3.88
N SER A 919 -9.07 1.81 -3.21
CA SER A 919 -9.13 0.44 -3.70
C SER A 919 -10.58 0.00 -3.74
N ILE A 920 -10.98 -0.72 -4.79
CA ILE A 920 -12.36 -1.15 -4.96
C ILE A 920 -12.78 -2.14 -3.85
N ASP A 921 -13.92 -1.89 -3.20
CA ASP A 921 -14.61 -2.92 -2.42
C ASP A 921 -15.00 -4.07 -3.35
N THR A 922 -14.40 -5.25 -3.16
CA THR A 922 -14.66 -6.41 -4.02
C THR A 922 -15.92 -7.18 -3.67
N GLU A 923 -16.47 -7.01 -2.46
CA GLU A 923 -17.61 -7.79 -1.95
C GLU A 923 -18.96 -7.13 -2.25
N GLY A 924 -19.08 -5.81 -2.08
CA GLY A 924 -20.30 -5.05 -2.40
C GLY A 924 -20.26 -4.42 -3.80
N VAL A 925 -19.41 -3.40 -3.98
CA VAL A 925 -19.30 -2.63 -5.23
C VAL A 925 -18.81 -3.52 -6.38
N GLY A 926 -17.81 -4.37 -6.11
CA GLY A 926 -17.27 -5.35 -7.05
C GLY A 926 -18.29 -6.40 -7.47
N PHE A 927 -19.15 -6.86 -6.57
CA PHE A 927 -20.27 -7.74 -6.90
C PHE A 927 -21.25 -7.07 -7.86
N LEU A 928 -21.67 -5.83 -7.60
CA LEU A 928 -22.57 -5.09 -8.50
C LEU A 928 -21.95 -4.86 -9.88
N LEU A 929 -20.65 -4.55 -9.95
CA LEU A 929 -19.89 -4.39 -11.19
C LEU A 929 -19.83 -5.71 -11.99
N HIS A 930 -19.49 -6.83 -11.35
CA HIS A 930 -19.40 -8.14 -11.99
C HIS A 930 -20.77 -8.67 -12.43
N LEU A 931 -21.81 -8.47 -11.62
CA LEU A 931 -23.21 -8.75 -11.96
C LEU A 931 -23.64 -7.96 -13.20
N SER A 932 -23.34 -6.66 -13.23
CA SER A 932 -23.65 -5.78 -14.36
C SER A 932 -22.92 -6.18 -15.64
N ALA A 933 -21.64 -6.51 -15.54
CA ALA A 933 -20.81 -6.97 -16.65
C ALA A 933 -21.41 -8.24 -17.30
N ALA A 934 -21.78 -9.22 -16.46
CA ALA A 934 -22.40 -10.46 -16.91
C ALA A 934 -23.76 -10.23 -17.58
N LYS A 935 -24.67 -9.54 -16.91
CA LYS A 935 -26.01 -9.23 -17.44
C LYS A 935 -25.96 -8.43 -18.74
N GLY A 936 -25.04 -7.46 -18.85
CA GLY A 936 -24.80 -6.70 -20.07
C GLY A 936 -24.33 -7.59 -21.23
N ARG A 937 -23.28 -8.40 -21.02
CA ARG A 937 -22.71 -9.27 -22.07
C ARG A 937 -23.60 -10.45 -22.46
N MET A 938 -24.43 -10.97 -21.56
CA MET A 938 -25.46 -11.96 -21.88
C MET A 938 -26.47 -11.45 -22.92
N VAL A 939 -26.73 -10.14 -22.95
CA VAL A 939 -27.66 -9.52 -23.91
C VAL A 939 -26.91 -8.98 -25.13
N ASN A 940 -25.75 -8.36 -24.95
CA ASN A 940 -24.89 -7.86 -26.01
C ASN A 940 -23.45 -8.41 -25.87
N PRO A 941 -23.08 -9.53 -26.52
CA PRO A 941 -21.74 -10.11 -26.42
C PRO A 941 -20.60 -9.20 -26.91
N GLU A 942 -20.91 -8.19 -27.73
CA GLU A 942 -19.98 -7.18 -28.22
C GLU A 942 -19.92 -5.91 -27.34
N LEU A 943 -20.68 -5.86 -26.24
CA LEU A 943 -20.70 -4.74 -25.31
C LEU A 943 -19.30 -4.50 -24.72
N SER A 944 -18.75 -3.31 -24.98
CA SER A 944 -17.50 -2.92 -24.38
C SER A 944 -17.69 -2.54 -22.91
N LEU A 945 -16.84 -3.07 -22.04
CA LEU A 945 -16.90 -2.84 -20.59
C LEU A 945 -15.64 -2.13 -20.12
N SER A 946 -15.80 -1.02 -19.41
CA SER A 946 -14.67 -0.26 -18.87
C SER A 946 -14.94 0.30 -17.48
N ILE A 947 -13.91 0.88 -16.87
CA ILE A 947 -14.01 1.63 -15.63
C ILE A 947 -13.31 2.98 -15.77
N CYS A 948 -13.89 4.02 -15.17
CA CYS A 948 -13.25 5.31 -14.95
C CYS A 948 -13.41 5.74 -13.49
N GLY A 949 -12.36 6.33 -12.91
CA GLY A 949 -12.29 6.72 -11.50
C GLY A 949 -10.89 6.52 -10.93
N GLU A 950 -10.72 6.65 -9.62
CA GLU A 950 -9.42 6.45 -8.98
C GLU A 950 -8.99 4.97 -8.96
N HIS A 951 -9.96 4.07 -8.79
CA HIS A 951 -9.74 2.61 -8.85
C HIS A 951 -9.15 2.16 -10.20
N GLY A 952 -9.44 2.88 -11.29
CA GLY A 952 -8.92 2.57 -12.63
C GLY A 952 -7.40 2.71 -12.76
N GLY A 953 -6.73 3.31 -11.77
CA GLY A 953 -5.27 3.42 -11.69
C GLY A 953 -4.67 2.76 -10.45
N ASP A 954 -5.42 1.89 -9.76
CA ASP A 954 -4.96 1.14 -8.59
C ASP A 954 -4.64 -0.32 -8.94
N ALA A 955 -3.54 -0.86 -8.44
CA ALA A 955 -3.03 -2.17 -8.86
C ALA A 955 -3.85 -3.35 -8.32
N ALA A 956 -4.41 -3.24 -7.11
CA ALA A 956 -5.29 -4.26 -6.55
C ALA A 956 -6.63 -4.29 -7.30
N SER A 957 -7.19 -3.11 -7.55
CA SER A 957 -8.43 -2.90 -8.30
C SER A 957 -8.29 -3.37 -9.75
N ILE A 958 -7.20 -3.05 -10.45
CA ILE A 958 -6.92 -3.53 -11.82
C ILE A 958 -6.85 -5.07 -11.87
N LYS A 959 -6.23 -5.72 -10.89
CA LYS A 959 -6.23 -7.20 -10.78
C LYS A 959 -7.66 -7.76 -10.66
N PHE A 960 -8.55 -7.08 -9.94
CA PHE A 960 -9.96 -7.46 -9.86
C PHE A 960 -10.70 -7.24 -11.20
N PHE A 961 -10.54 -6.09 -11.85
CA PHE A 961 -11.19 -5.80 -13.14
C PHE A 961 -10.75 -6.75 -14.26
N ASP A 962 -9.48 -7.20 -14.22
CA ASP A 962 -8.96 -8.19 -15.14
C ASP A 962 -9.53 -9.60 -14.88
N LYS A 963 -9.71 -9.99 -13.61
CA LYS A 963 -10.41 -11.22 -13.21
C LYS A 963 -11.87 -11.21 -13.68
N VAL A 964 -12.57 -10.08 -13.53
CA VAL A 964 -13.94 -9.90 -14.04
C VAL A 964 -13.95 -10.00 -15.57
N GLY A 965 -13.03 -9.32 -16.27
CA GLY A 965 -12.91 -9.35 -17.72
C GLY A 965 -13.39 -8.08 -18.44
N LEU A 966 -13.20 -6.90 -17.82
CA LEU A 966 -13.34 -5.60 -18.50
C LEU A 966 -12.36 -5.48 -19.67
N ASP A 967 -12.63 -4.63 -20.66
CA ASP A 967 -11.78 -4.46 -21.85
C ASP A 967 -10.71 -3.37 -21.69
N TYR A 968 -10.99 -2.37 -20.84
CA TYR A 968 -10.04 -1.32 -20.50
C TYR A 968 -10.32 -0.66 -19.14
N VAL A 969 -9.27 -0.09 -18.55
CA VAL A 969 -9.33 0.79 -17.38
C VAL A 969 -8.98 2.23 -17.78
N SER A 970 -9.46 3.22 -17.03
CA SER A 970 -9.22 4.64 -17.31
C SER A 970 -8.87 5.43 -16.06
N CYS A 971 -7.66 5.99 -16.03
CA CYS A 971 -7.06 6.67 -14.87
C CYS A 971 -6.47 8.04 -15.23
N SER A 972 -6.07 8.86 -14.25
CA SER A 972 -5.39 10.14 -14.55
C SER A 972 -4.06 9.90 -15.29
N PRO A 973 -3.57 10.85 -16.14
CA PRO A 973 -2.45 10.59 -17.06
C PRO A 973 -1.20 10.01 -16.39
N PHE A 974 -0.80 10.56 -15.23
CA PHE A 974 0.34 10.06 -14.45
C PHE A 974 0.17 8.63 -13.89
N ARG A 975 -1.07 8.12 -13.75
CA ARG A 975 -1.33 6.74 -13.32
C ARG A 975 -1.30 5.73 -14.48
N VAL A 976 -1.23 6.17 -15.74
CA VAL A 976 -1.23 5.30 -16.94
C VAL A 976 -0.07 4.29 -16.94
N PRO A 977 1.20 4.65 -16.66
CA PRO A 977 2.29 3.67 -16.64
C PRO A 977 2.14 2.62 -15.52
N VAL A 978 1.67 3.05 -14.34
CA VAL A 978 1.38 2.16 -13.20
C VAL A 978 0.26 1.19 -13.57
N ALA A 979 -0.79 1.68 -14.24
CA ALA A 979 -1.92 0.88 -14.68
C ALA A 979 -1.54 -0.12 -15.80
N ARG A 980 -0.66 0.26 -16.73
CA ARG A 980 -0.15 -0.63 -17.79
C ARG A 980 0.62 -1.80 -17.19
N LEU A 981 1.56 -1.53 -16.27
CA LEU A 981 2.28 -2.57 -15.54
C LEU A 981 1.32 -3.47 -14.74
N ALA A 982 0.38 -2.89 -14.00
CA ALA A 982 -0.59 -3.66 -13.21
C ALA A 982 -1.49 -4.56 -14.08
N ALA A 983 -1.92 -4.08 -15.26
CA ALA A 983 -2.72 -4.86 -16.20
C ALA A 983 -1.92 -6.02 -16.81
N GLY A 984 -0.68 -5.76 -17.25
CA GLY A 984 0.23 -6.81 -17.74
C GLY A 984 0.49 -7.88 -16.67
N GLN A 985 0.81 -7.46 -15.44
CA GLN A 985 0.96 -8.38 -14.29
C GLN A 985 -0.29 -9.19 -13.98
N ALA A 986 -1.48 -8.60 -14.09
CA ALA A 986 -2.75 -9.29 -13.86
C ALA A 986 -2.95 -10.41 -14.90
N SER A 987 -2.79 -10.10 -16.19
CA SER A 987 -2.91 -11.11 -17.26
C SER A 987 -1.84 -12.20 -17.15
N VAL A 988 -0.58 -11.88 -16.83
CA VAL A 988 0.49 -12.89 -16.61
C VAL A 988 0.16 -13.81 -15.43
N LYS A 989 -0.26 -13.28 -14.27
CA LYS A 989 -0.64 -14.11 -13.11
C LYS A 989 -1.80 -15.04 -13.47
N ARG A 990 -2.86 -14.47 -14.02
CA ARG A 990 -4.06 -15.17 -14.51
C ARG A 990 -3.75 -16.29 -15.52
N ARG A 991 -2.82 -16.06 -16.45
CA ARG A 991 -2.36 -17.06 -17.44
C ARG A 991 -1.47 -18.16 -16.85
N LYS A 992 -0.96 -18.01 -15.63
CA LYS A 992 -0.31 -19.09 -14.86
C LYS A 992 -1.30 -19.86 -13.98
N ASP A 993 -2.38 -19.20 -13.56
CA ASP A 993 -3.45 -19.80 -12.74
C ASP A 993 -4.51 -20.55 -13.60
N GLU A 994 -4.66 -20.22 -14.89
CA GLU A 994 -5.64 -20.84 -15.80
C GLU A 994 -5.16 -22.16 -16.43
N ILE A 995 -5.93 -23.23 -16.19
CA ILE A 995 -5.70 -24.57 -16.80
C ILE A 995 -6.08 -24.59 -18.30
N GLU A 996 -7.11 -23.83 -18.70
CA GLU A 996 -7.47 -23.58 -20.10
C GLU A 996 -7.69 -22.07 -20.31
N PRO A 997 -7.11 -21.45 -21.35
CA PRO A 997 -7.21 -20.01 -21.58
C PRO A 997 -8.61 -19.61 -22.05
N MET A 998 -9.28 -18.70 -21.32
CA MET A 998 -10.61 -18.19 -21.68
C MET A 998 -10.58 -16.73 -22.16
N SER A 999 -11.40 -16.40 -23.16
CA SER A 999 -11.57 -15.00 -23.61
C SER A 999 -12.22 -14.13 -22.53
N ARG A 1000 -11.96 -12.81 -22.54
CA ARG A 1000 -12.67 -11.82 -21.69
C ARG A 1000 -14.20 -11.89 -21.78
N LYS A 1001 -14.74 -12.26 -22.94
CA LYS A 1001 -16.19 -12.38 -23.15
C LYS A 1001 -16.76 -13.59 -22.42
N ASP A 1002 -16.14 -14.76 -22.58
CA ASP A 1002 -16.55 -15.99 -21.88
C ASP A 1002 -16.38 -15.88 -20.36
N ARG A 1003 -15.25 -15.28 -19.95
CA ARG A 1003 -14.86 -15.02 -18.56
C ARG A 1003 -15.95 -14.30 -17.78
N VAL A 1004 -16.37 -13.12 -18.25
CA VAL A 1004 -17.39 -12.27 -17.59
C VAL A 1004 -18.66 -13.05 -17.25
N VAL A 1005 -19.11 -13.95 -18.13
CA VAL A 1005 -20.32 -14.74 -17.93
C VAL A 1005 -20.06 -15.97 -17.05
N LYS A 1006 -18.97 -16.71 -17.28
CA LYS A 1006 -18.63 -17.95 -16.56
C LYS A 1006 -18.18 -17.75 -15.11
N THR A 1007 -17.55 -16.62 -14.79
CA THR A 1007 -17.10 -16.31 -13.41
C THR A 1007 -18.12 -15.51 -12.62
N SER A 1008 -19.25 -15.14 -13.23
CA SER A 1008 -20.30 -14.33 -12.61
C SER A 1008 -20.89 -15.02 -11.37
N PRO A 1009 -21.22 -14.27 -10.29
CA PRO A 1009 -21.95 -14.82 -9.14
C PRO A 1009 -23.40 -15.24 -9.44
N MET A 1010 -23.81 -15.28 -10.70
CA MET A 1010 -25.05 -15.94 -11.17
C MET A 1010 -24.85 -17.43 -11.53
N ALA A 1011 -23.61 -17.91 -11.63
CA ALA A 1011 -23.25 -19.27 -12.07
C ALA A 1011 -23.00 -20.24 -10.89
#